data_AF-A0A5J6I9K4-F1
#
_entry.id   AF-A0A5J6I9K4-F1
#
_cell.length_a   1.000
_cell.length_b   1.000
_cell.length_c   1.000
_cell.angle_alpha   90.00
_cell.angle_beta   90.00
_cell.angle_gamma   90.00
#
_symmetry.space_group_name_H-M   'P 1'
#
loop_
_entity.id
_entity.type
_entity.pdbx_description
1 polymer ?
#
loop_
_entity_poly.entity_id
_entity_poly.type
_entity_poly.pdbx_seq_one_letter_code
_entity_poly.pdbx_strand_id
1 'polypeptide(L)'
;MEWAAQHAKGSKAWAILEAKKTGKKVVAYDETTATSYTVANPDGSLTTELTSGPERVWRGGKWRKVDVTLTRAGDGTVKAKEHPNGLRLAGKGGTAPRSLAAAQDAAPRDLVTLGSGDQAVTLQWKGGLPAPELDGTTARYREAVPGADVIVEATRTGFEQFVEIDKKPSGSYSYTLPVKAKGLKAKANKDGSLTFIDARTGDRRATMPAPVMWDASVDKQSGEHTRRARVDMKVVNKGTGRIDLVVTPSADFLADPKTKYPVTVDPSTSALASTFDTYVQRGETVDWSADTELDFGNPGTTNADGTTRVARSFIHWNTTPIQDALIIDTNLALWNFHSGNTECTAQSWTIWDTTAASTSSRWTNQPTWNQQYHSSTQTRGNPSCTSTQPDGWINADVDTLVQAWASAKVTRGFMGLRAATDDTRDWKRVNSGNATSNQPKLTVNYNYRPSDGTDRQAGAPFKSYAGVWAVNTTTPTLRDTFTDPDGDTVNGTFQVYDAATNTPITTPAGEGLIVSDFVASGAPASVTVPAGQLQDGKTYKFRTNAYDGTHYNLGWSPWTQFVVDTTEPGEPSPVTSAQYPEGSYSGGAGQAGTWTATTVNDANRLEYRVDGEDPDPDAGATGSGTWRTVNTTSTTSGTTGSFAVTPATDGAHHVETRAIDRADNVGTTNEYGFLAGTAPATRAHKVDITLNKPDPAAADPADWNNPYPAFGWDGWNTVTSSGTVQQDAPALLSPKQRTTKAGDATITITPLKKRTARAAEAIKKQKAREQKADTGKTSTQTVTPMGAAAYTGPILDSSWCDTTLTAQKSFIRRSEACLLFSWNVKGNNGTKDYYQDFELMWQFKLDPTGNTIKHWLQMTPLPSGITDQWPSSPKALAFNILASCVNGGCADSDTGFDWETGRTPTWTSGADSHIAQGNAETTWDGSVANASGSKDKDLSREIPQLIQGILTTDTPNMVVTDNHGTSPAAIPARCDKVYGAGGCVIKNYSPGYSMNSKRYPSAAAHAWLIQNKLTPEFFGQTPVTPLHYMPSKTRNTAGATGTGRSETANRYRVCRGATANRMVYHPRTVLHPALASSNSDIRSCDEYTFNSTYESAGMPTSEGGLNPKPVSDALQGRECVQTYETEPTAGTYKLYDDERFAAPTWGETCGRSSMSRNVNSGSMSHWGTFASTFRVLDKDTYWVDIDGFQDCDAAADVVRCAQRP
;
A
#
# COMPACT_ATOMS: atom_id res chain seq x y z
N MET A 1 -12.46 -23.29 3.33
CA MET A 1 -13.01 -22.30 4.29
C MET A 1 -14.44 -22.61 4.70
N GLU A 2 -15.38 -22.87 3.79
CA GLU A 2 -16.80 -23.09 4.12
C GLU A 2 -17.08 -24.18 5.18
N TRP A 3 -16.32 -25.29 5.19
CA TRP A 3 -16.47 -26.33 6.21
C TRP A 3 -16.24 -25.81 7.64
N ALA A 4 -15.24 -24.96 7.86
CA ALA A 4 -14.99 -24.36 9.17
C ALA A 4 -16.09 -23.36 9.57
N ALA A 5 -16.56 -22.54 8.61
CA ALA A 5 -17.63 -21.57 8.85
C ALA A 5 -18.97 -22.24 9.25
N GLN A 6 -19.28 -23.42 8.71
CA GLN A 6 -20.48 -24.18 9.07
C GLN A 6 -20.37 -24.89 10.44
N HIS A 7 -19.17 -25.14 10.95
CA HIS A 7 -18.93 -25.85 12.22
C HIS A 7 -18.49 -24.93 13.38
N ALA A 8 -18.28 -23.63 13.15
CA ALA A 8 -17.75 -22.70 14.15
C ALA A 8 -18.69 -22.40 15.34
N LYS A 9 -19.98 -22.74 15.25
CA LYS A 9 -21.02 -22.35 16.22
C LYS A 9 -20.90 -23.12 17.54
N GLY A 10 -20.04 -22.63 18.43
CA GLY A 10 -19.75 -23.19 19.75
C GLY A 10 -18.41 -22.75 20.33
N SER A 11 -17.47 -22.31 19.47
CA SER A 11 -16.11 -21.92 19.85
C SER A 11 -16.04 -20.56 20.55
N LYS A 12 -14.91 -20.29 21.23
CA LYS A 12 -14.59 -18.96 21.81
C LYS A 12 -14.72 -17.84 20.76
N ALA A 13 -14.01 -17.95 19.65
CA ALA A 13 -13.99 -16.96 18.57
C ALA A 13 -15.40 -16.66 18.02
N TRP A 14 -16.23 -17.70 17.82
CA TRP A 14 -17.61 -17.50 17.40
C TRP A 14 -18.45 -16.79 18.47
N ALA A 15 -18.31 -17.17 19.73
CA ALA A 15 -19.04 -16.57 20.84
C ALA A 15 -18.66 -15.09 21.01
N ILE A 16 -17.38 -14.74 20.92
CA ILE A 16 -16.87 -13.36 20.97
C ILE A 16 -17.44 -12.52 19.84
N LEU A 17 -17.37 -13.01 18.59
CA LEU A 17 -17.90 -12.32 17.43
C LEU A 17 -19.42 -12.05 17.55
N GLU A 18 -20.20 -13.05 17.97
CA GLU A 18 -21.64 -12.89 18.13
C GLU A 18 -21.98 -12.03 19.37
N ALA A 19 -21.16 -12.03 20.43
CA ALA A 19 -21.34 -11.16 21.59
C ALA A 19 -21.10 -9.69 21.25
N LYS A 20 -19.97 -9.36 20.61
CA LYS A 20 -19.65 -8.03 20.08
C LYS A 20 -20.75 -7.54 19.12
N LYS A 21 -21.21 -8.40 18.21
CA LYS A 21 -22.27 -8.09 17.23
C LYS A 21 -23.66 -7.88 17.83
N THR A 22 -24.03 -8.61 18.89
CA THR A 22 -25.39 -8.55 19.48
C THR A 22 -25.50 -7.65 20.71
N GLY A 23 -24.37 -7.20 21.28
CA GLY A 23 -24.33 -6.46 22.54
C GLY A 23 -24.73 -7.31 23.76
N LYS A 24 -24.66 -8.64 23.66
CA LYS A 24 -25.15 -9.59 24.70
C LYS A 24 -24.12 -10.67 24.98
N LYS A 25 -24.14 -11.26 26.18
CA LYS A 25 -23.28 -12.41 26.50
C LYS A 25 -23.67 -13.64 25.68
N VAL A 26 -22.70 -14.36 25.11
CA VAL A 26 -22.90 -15.55 24.28
C VAL A 26 -22.11 -16.74 24.85
N VAL A 27 -22.69 -17.94 24.85
CA VAL A 27 -22.06 -19.15 25.41
C VAL A 27 -21.06 -19.75 24.43
N ALA A 28 -19.83 -19.99 24.91
CA ALA A 28 -18.87 -20.87 24.23
C ALA A 28 -19.19 -22.32 24.61
N TYR A 29 -20.04 -22.97 23.81
CA TYR A 29 -20.50 -24.34 24.08
C TYR A 29 -19.37 -25.37 24.09
N ASP A 30 -18.33 -25.18 23.29
CA ASP A 30 -17.19 -26.12 23.18
C ASP A 30 -16.27 -26.08 24.42
N GLU A 31 -16.29 -24.97 25.16
CA GLU A 31 -15.54 -24.74 26.41
C GLU A 31 -16.34 -25.16 27.66
N THR A 32 -17.63 -25.43 27.49
CA THR A 32 -18.51 -25.83 28.59
C THR A 32 -18.24 -27.29 28.94
N THR A 33 -17.87 -27.55 30.19
CA THR A 33 -17.68 -28.90 30.73
C THR A 33 -18.59 -29.14 31.93
N ALA A 34 -18.45 -30.29 32.59
CA ALA A 34 -19.17 -30.55 33.83
C ALA A 34 -18.84 -29.57 34.97
N THR A 35 -17.63 -28.98 34.96
CA THR A 35 -17.11 -28.08 36.01
C THR A 35 -16.68 -26.70 35.49
N SER A 36 -16.89 -26.40 34.21
CA SER A 36 -16.64 -25.07 33.61
C SER A 36 -17.82 -24.60 32.76
N TYR A 37 -18.06 -23.30 32.72
CA TYR A 37 -19.00 -22.67 31.78
C TYR A 37 -18.46 -21.31 31.36
N THR A 38 -18.23 -21.15 30.06
CA THR A 38 -17.58 -19.98 29.48
C THR A 38 -18.56 -19.19 28.63
N VAL A 39 -18.60 -17.88 28.85
CA VAL A 39 -19.33 -16.92 28.03
C VAL A 39 -18.39 -15.85 27.50
N ALA A 40 -18.60 -15.42 26.27
CA ALA A 40 -18.02 -14.20 25.75
C ALA A 40 -18.88 -12.99 26.12
N ASN A 41 -18.23 -11.89 26.47
CA ASN A 41 -18.85 -10.63 26.82
C ASN A 41 -18.91 -9.67 25.60
N PRO A 42 -19.80 -8.65 25.62
CA PRO A 42 -19.91 -7.70 24.52
C PRO A 42 -18.65 -6.86 24.24
N ASP A 43 -17.76 -6.73 25.23
CA ASP A 43 -16.47 -6.03 25.11
C ASP A 43 -15.35 -6.88 24.48
N GLY A 44 -15.58 -8.19 24.32
CA GLY A 44 -14.60 -9.16 23.82
C GLY A 44 -14.00 -10.09 24.87
N SER A 45 -14.04 -9.70 26.15
CA SER A 45 -13.52 -10.54 27.23
C SER A 45 -14.30 -11.85 27.39
N LEU A 46 -13.64 -12.86 27.95
CA LEU A 46 -14.25 -14.13 28.32
C LEU A 46 -14.51 -14.17 29.83
N THR A 47 -15.68 -14.65 30.24
CA THR A 47 -15.96 -15.01 31.63
C THR A 47 -16.17 -16.51 31.75
N THR A 48 -15.37 -17.19 32.58
CA THR A 48 -15.52 -18.61 32.91
C THR A 48 -15.92 -18.78 34.38
N GLU A 49 -17.02 -19.50 34.62
CA GLU A 49 -17.39 -20.01 35.95
C GLU A 49 -16.82 -21.43 36.12
N LEU A 50 -15.94 -21.60 37.10
CA LEU A 50 -15.41 -22.88 37.58
C LEU A 50 -16.17 -23.33 38.83
N THR A 51 -16.34 -24.64 39.02
CA THR A 51 -16.99 -25.21 40.23
C THR A 51 -16.18 -26.35 40.84
N SER A 52 -16.23 -26.55 42.17
CA SER A 52 -15.44 -27.62 42.83
C SER A 52 -16.02 -29.03 42.63
N GLY A 53 -17.28 -29.16 42.21
CA GLY A 53 -17.89 -30.40 41.74
C GLY A 53 -18.69 -30.20 40.45
N PRO A 54 -19.23 -31.29 39.84
CA PRO A 54 -20.04 -31.20 38.62
C PRO A 54 -21.33 -30.38 38.82
N GLU A 55 -21.51 -29.30 38.06
CA GLU A 55 -22.77 -28.53 38.01
C GLU A 55 -23.72 -29.02 36.91
N ARG A 56 -23.15 -29.59 35.86
CA ARG A 56 -23.86 -29.88 34.61
C ARG A 56 -23.40 -31.20 33.98
N VAL A 57 -24.30 -31.86 33.26
CA VAL A 57 -24.11 -33.19 32.67
C VAL A 57 -24.57 -33.21 31.21
N TRP A 58 -23.80 -33.83 30.33
CA TRP A 58 -24.14 -33.96 28.91
C TRP A 58 -25.12 -35.11 28.68
N ARG A 59 -26.31 -34.80 28.14
CA ARG A 59 -27.40 -35.76 27.88
C ARG A 59 -28.17 -35.37 26.61
N GLY A 60 -28.19 -36.25 25.61
CA GLY A 60 -28.98 -36.07 24.39
C GLY A 60 -28.59 -34.81 23.59
N GLY A 61 -27.29 -34.52 23.47
CA GLY A 61 -26.79 -33.37 22.73
C GLY A 61 -26.93 -32.02 23.44
N LYS A 62 -27.22 -32.00 24.74
CA LYS A 62 -27.37 -30.77 25.54
C LYS A 62 -26.76 -30.93 26.94
N TRP A 63 -26.21 -29.85 27.48
CA TRP A 63 -25.90 -29.73 28.90
C TRP A 63 -27.20 -29.58 29.70
N ARG A 64 -27.35 -30.38 30.76
CA ARG A 64 -28.42 -30.29 31.76
C ARG A 64 -27.83 -30.02 33.13
N LYS A 65 -28.56 -29.32 34.01
CA LYS A 65 -28.14 -29.16 35.41
C LYS A 65 -28.14 -30.52 36.12
N VAL A 66 -27.19 -30.73 37.02
CA VAL A 66 -27.19 -31.90 37.91
C VAL A 66 -28.39 -31.84 38.85
N ASP A 67 -29.18 -32.91 38.88
CA ASP A 67 -30.29 -33.12 39.82
C ASP A 67 -30.16 -34.54 40.40
N VAL A 68 -29.67 -34.62 41.63
CA VAL A 68 -29.41 -35.88 42.34
C VAL A 68 -30.60 -36.41 43.13
N THR A 69 -31.75 -35.72 43.10
CA THR A 69 -32.95 -36.17 43.81
C THR A 69 -33.43 -37.54 43.29
N LEU A 70 -33.79 -38.41 44.21
CA LEU A 70 -34.11 -39.81 43.95
C LEU A 70 -35.56 -40.00 43.51
N THR A 71 -35.76 -40.89 42.53
CA THR A 71 -37.08 -41.24 42.01
C THR A 71 -37.15 -42.72 41.63
N ARG A 72 -38.36 -43.30 41.67
CA ARG A 72 -38.58 -44.71 41.29
C ARG A 72 -38.57 -44.84 39.76
N ALA A 73 -37.88 -45.85 39.26
CA ALA A 73 -37.85 -46.22 37.85
C ALA A 73 -38.94 -47.27 37.53
N GLY A 74 -39.32 -47.37 36.25
CA GLY A 74 -40.37 -48.30 35.80
C GLY A 74 -40.04 -49.79 35.94
N ASP A 75 -38.77 -50.13 36.18
CA ASP A 75 -38.30 -51.49 36.51
C ASP A 75 -38.32 -51.80 38.03
N GLY A 76 -38.87 -50.89 38.85
CA GLY A 76 -38.94 -51.01 40.30
C GLY A 76 -37.66 -50.62 41.04
N THR A 77 -36.57 -50.27 40.34
CA THR A 77 -35.36 -49.70 40.95
C THR A 77 -35.55 -48.22 41.30
N VAL A 78 -34.56 -47.61 41.94
CA VAL A 78 -34.50 -46.17 42.23
C VAL A 78 -33.33 -45.57 41.45
N LYS A 79 -33.46 -44.32 41.01
CA LYS A 79 -32.40 -43.58 40.32
C LYS A 79 -32.41 -42.12 40.73
N ALA A 80 -31.26 -41.47 40.68
CA ALA A 80 -31.21 -40.01 40.64
C ALA A 80 -31.75 -39.50 39.28
N LYS A 81 -32.35 -38.31 39.24
CA LYS A 81 -32.94 -37.76 38.00
C LYS A 81 -31.89 -37.48 36.91
N GLU A 82 -30.81 -36.77 37.24
CA GLU A 82 -29.73 -36.34 36.35
C GLU A 82 -28.36 -36.37 37.07
N HIS A 83 -27.97 -37.54 37.57
CA HIS A 83 -26.65 -37.73 38.20
C HIS A 83 -25.52 -37.84 37.14
N PRO A 84 -24.36 -37.18 37.30
CA PRO A 84 -23.25 -37.21 36.34
C PRO A 84 -22.85 -38.62 35.92
N ASN A 85 -22.51 -39.45 36.93
CA ASN A 85 -22.05 -40.82 36.78
C ASN A 85 -23.20 -41.87 36.79
N GLY A 86 -24.46 -41.47 36.65
CA GLY A 86 -25.58 -42.43 36.51
C GLY A 86 -25.91 -43.31 37.73
N LEU A 87 -26.03 -42.71 38.92
CA LEU A 87 -26.38 -43.40 40.16
C LEU A 87 -27.74 -44.14 40.11
N ARG A 88 -27.73 -45.43 40.49
CA ARG A 88 -28.92 -46.29 40.59
C ARG A 88 -28.93 -47.08 41.90
N LEU A 89 -30.06 -47.11 42.58
CA LEU A 89 -30.29 -47.80 43.85
C LEU A 89 -31.30 -48.95 43.66
N ALA A 90 -31.22 -49.98 44.50
CA ALA A 90 -32.05 -51.17 44.35
C ALA A 90 -33.50 -50.97 44.85
N GLY A 91 -34.45 -51.59 44.16
CA GLY A 91 -35.82 -51.75 44.65
C GLY A 91 -35.93 -52.81 45.74
N LYS A 92 -37.16 -53.00 46.24
CA LYS A 92 -37.54 -54.12 47.12
C LYS A 92 -37.14 -55.46 46.49
N GLY A 93 -36.57 -56.38 47.27
CA GLY A 93 -36.36 -57.75 46.83
C GLY A 93 -35.44 -58.58 47.72
N GLY A 94 -35.51 -59.91 47.58
CA GLY A 94 -34.88 -60.86 48.50
C GLY A 94 -35.64 -60.99 49.82
N THR A 95 -35.08 -61.75 50.76
CA THR A 95 -35.65 -61.98 52.10
C THR A 95 -34.73 -61.37 53.15
N ALA A 96 -35.25 -60.46 53.99
CA ALA A 96 -34.48 -59.86 55.07
C ALA A 96 -34.03 -60.92 56.10
N PRO A 97 -32.78 -60.88 56.58
CA PRO A 97 -32.26 -61.89 57.51
C PRO A 97 -32.86 -61.72 58.91
N ARG A 98 -33.16 -62.83 59.59
CA ARG A 98 -33.75 -62.82 60.95
C ARG A 98 -32.72 -62.68 62.10
N SER A 99 -31.43 -62.71 61.79
CA SER A 99 -30.32 -62.54 62.74
C SER A 99 -29.06 -62.04 62.02
N LEU A 100 -28.11 -61.49 62.76
CA LEU A 100 -26.80 -61.05 62.20
C LEU A 100 -26.03 -62.22 61.57
N ALA A 101 -26.06 -63.40 62.17
CA ALA A 101 -25.46 -64.61 61.60
C ALA A 101 -26.12 -64.97 60.26
N ALA A 102 -27.47 -64.96 60.19
CA ALA A 102 -28.18 -65.20 58.94
C ALA A 102 -27.89 -64.12 57.88
N ALA A 103 -27.57 -62.88 58.27
CA ALA A 103 -27.14 -61.83 57.36
C ALA A 103 -25.74 -62.08 56.77
N GLN A 104 -24.83 -62.70 57.54
CA GLN A 104 -23.47 -63.01 57.06
C GLN A 104 -23.46 -64.12 55.99
N ASP A 105 -24.37 -65.09 56.09
CA ASP A 105 -24.51 -66.21 55.15
C ASP A 105 -25.49 -65.91 53.99
N ALA A 106 -26.27 -64.83 54.07
CA ALA A 106 -27.27 -64.51 53.06
C ALA A 106 -26.66 -64.18 51.68
N ALA A 107 -27.39 -64.55 50.62
CA ALA A 107 -27.01 -64.24 49.25
C ALA A 107 -26.93 -62.71 49.02
N PRO A 108 -25.88 -62.23 48.33
CA PRO A 108 -25.71 -60.80 48.08
C PRO A 108 -26.55 -60.31 46.91
N ARG A 109 -27.23 -59.18 47.09
CA ARG A 109 -27.95 -58.45 46.04
C ARG A 109 -27.42 -57.04 45.93
N ASP A 110 -27.59 -56.43 44.77
CA ASP A 110 -27.12 -55.08 44.53
C ASP A 110 -27.90 -54.09 45.43
N LEU A 111 -27.20 -53.11 46.00
CA LEU A 111 -27.75 -52.03 46.85
C LEU A 111 -27.71 -50.72 46.09
N VAL A 112 -26.53 -50.35 45.59
CA VAL A 112 -26.30 -49.13 44.82
C VAL A 112 -25.22 -49.37 43.76
N THR A 113 -25.42 -48.80 42.58
CA THR A 113 -24.52 -48.88 41.43
C THR A 113 -24.23 -47.48 40.93
N LEU A 114 -22.95 -47.18 40.74
CA LEU A 114 -22.43 -45.96 40.14
C LEU A 114 -21.70 -46.31 38.84
N GLY A 115 -21.95 -45.58 37.76
CA GLY A 115 -21.40 -45.85 36.43
C GLY A 115 -22.25 -46.82 35.60
N SER A 116 -21.70 -47.27 34.46
CA SER A 116 -22.35 -48.20 33.54
C SER A 116 -21.34 -49.12 32.84
N GLY A 117 -21.82 -50.24 32.32
CA GLY A 117 -20.99 -51.23 31.61
C GLY A 117 -19.81 -51.74 32.45
N ASP A 118 -18.65 -51.89 31.81
CA ASP A 118 -17.41 -52.35 32.44
C ASP A 118 -16.71 -51.29 33.31
N GLN A 119 -17.32 -50.12 33.50
CA GLN A 119 -16.86 -49.06 34.42
C GLN A 119 -17.75 -48.92 35.67
N ALA A 120 -18.78 -49.77 35.81
CA ALA A 120 -19.69 -49.71 36.95
C ALA A 120 -19.04 -50.25 38.24
N VAL A 121 -19.26 -49.53 39.34
CA VAL A 121 -19.00 -49.98 40.71
C VAL A 121 -20.34 -50.22 41.40
N THR A 122 -20.57 -51.44 41.86
CA THR A 122 -21.80 -51.85 42.55
C THR A 122 -21.49 -52.28 43.97
N LEU A 123 -21.97 -51.51 44.94
CA LEU A 123 -22.07 -51.93 46.33
C LEU A 123 -23.30 -52.85 46.48
N GLN A 124 -23.12 -53.94 47.20
CA GLN A 124 -24.13 -54.96 47.46
C GLN A 124 -24.47 -55.03 48.95
N TRP A 125 -25.63 -55.62 49.23
CA TRP A 125 -26.09 -55.97 50.56
C TRP A 125 -26.30 -57.48 50.66
N LYS A 126 -25.94 -58.10 51.79
CA LYS A 126 -26.27 -59.52 52.03
C LYS A 126 -27.67 -59.64 52.65
N GLY A 127 -28.55 -60.38 51.97
CA GLY A 127 -29.96 -60.51 52.34
C GLY A 127 -30.88 -59.61 51.52
N GLY A 128 -32.17 -59.63 51.85
CA GLY A 128 -33.19 -58.83 51.18
C GLY A 128 -33.19 -57.37 51.60
N LEU A 129 -33.52 -56.47 50.67
CA LEU A 129 -33.87 -55.09 51.00
C LEU A 129 -35.40 -54.89 50.94
N PRO A 130 -35.99 -54.15 51.90
CA PRO A 130 -37.35 -53.65 51.82
C PRO A 130 -37.54 -52.66 50.67
N ALA A 131 -38.77 -52.15 50.50
CA ALA A 131 -39.00 -50.99 49.65
C ALA A 131 -38.40 -49.74 50.33
N PRO A 132 -37.55 -48.95 49.66
CA PRO A 132 -36.98 -47.77 50.28
C PRO A 132 -38.02 -46.65 50.44
N GLU A 133 -38.00 -46.00 51.59
CA GLU A 133 -38.53 -44.65 51.83
C GLU A 133 -37.61 -43.66 51.09
N LEU A 134 -38.18 -42.75 50.30
CA LEU A 134 -37.42 -41.75 49.53
C LEU A 134 -37.75 -40.36 50.04
N ASP A 135 -36.72 -39.59 50.40
CA ASP A 135 -36.81 -38.19 50.78
C ASP A 135 -35.66 -37.40 50.14
N GLY A 136 -35.97 -36.46 49.26
CA GLY A 136 -34.96 -35.67 48.52
C GLY A 136 -33.91 -36.53 47.81
N THR A 137 -32.69 -36.54 48.34
CA THR A 137 -31.51 -37.30 47.88
C THR A 137 -31.32 -38.65 48.58
N THR A 138 -32.15 -38.97 49.56
CA THR A 138 -31.94 -40.06 50.51
C THR A 138 -32.93 -41.20 50.32
N ALA A 139 -32.43 -42.43 50.37
CA ALA A 139 -33.19 -43.66 50.34
C ALA A 139 -32.93 -44.47 51.61
N ARG A 140 -33.97 -44.66 52.44
CA ARG A 140 -33.91 -45.43 53.69
C ARG A 140 -34.59 -46.78 53.55
N TYR A 141 -33.86 -47.84 53.84
CA TYR A 141 -34.29 -49.23 53.83
C TYR A 141 -34.46 -49.72 55.27
N ARG A 142 -35.70 -49.69 55.77
CA ARG A 142 -36.05 -50.02 57.16
C ARG A 142 -35.71 -51.45 57.56
N GLU A 143 -35.01 -51.67 58.68
CA GLU A 143 -34.70 -53.02 59.21
C GLU A 143 -34.07 -53.95 58.14
N ALA A 144 -33.17 -53.40 57.30
CA ALA A 144 -32.49 -54.15 56.24
C ALA A 144 -31.49 -55.20 56.79
N VAL A 145 -31.11 -55.04 58.05
CA VAL A 145 -30.45 -56.02 58.93
C VAL A 145 -31.04 -55.83 60.34
N PRO A 146 -31.16 -56.87 61.19
CA PRO A 146 -31.87 -56.75 62.46
C PRO A 146 -31.38 -55.60 63.35
N GLY A 147 -32.30 -54.69 63.70
CA GLY A 147 -32.07 -53.55 64.56
C GLY A 147 -31.30 -52.38 63.93
N ALA A 148 -31.18 -52.34 62.60
CA ALA A 148 -30.60 -51.19 61.91
C ALA A 148 -31.19 -50.94 60.51
N ASP A 149 -31.28 -49.66 60.16
CA ASP A 149 -31.65 -49.18 58.83
C ASP A 149 -30.41 -49.07 57.94
N VAL A 150 -30.57 -49.34 56.64
CA VAL A 150 -29.57 -48.97 55.62
C VAL A 150 -30.05 -47.69 54.94
N ILE A 151 -29.19 -46.69 54.87
CA ILE A 151 -29.46 -45.40 54.25
C ILE A 151 -28.46 -45.20 53.13
N VAL A 152 -28.92 -44.69 51.99
CA VAL A 152 -28.05 -44.26 50.88
C VAL A 152 -28.45 -42.84 50.49
N GLU A 153 -27.50 -41.91 50.50
CA GLU A 153 -27.70 -40.52 50.07
C GLU A 153 -26.95 -40.27 48.75
N ALA A 154 -27.63 -39.62 47.79
CA ALA A 154 -27.07 -39.28 46.49
C ALA A 154 -26.36 -37.91 46.53
N THR A 155 -25.03 -37.92 46.36
CA THR A 155 -24.21 -36.71 46.26
C THR A 155 -23.96 -36.35 44.79
N ARG A 156 -23.37 -35.18 44.51
CA ARG A 156 -23.05 -34.79 43.12
C ARG A 156 -21.98 -35.66 42.45
N THR A 157 -21.08 -36.23 43.23
CA THR A 157 -19.93 -37.01 42.76
C THR A 157 -20.20 -38.51 42.80
N GLY A 158 -21.05 -38.98 43.72
CA GLY A 158 -21.43 -40.38 43.88
C GLY A 158 -22.57 -40.57 44.90
N PHE A 159 -22.26 -41.23 46.01
CA PHE A 159 -23.22 -41.48 47.08
C PHE A 159 -22.49 -41.71 48.40
N GLU A 160 -23.21 -41.51 49.50
CA GLU A 160 -22.82 -41.97 50.84
C GLU A 160 -23.75 -43.10 51.29
N GLN A 161 -23.27 -43.96 52.18
CA GLN A 161 -24.02 -45.11 52.67
C GLN A 161 -23.83 -45.24 54.17
N PHE A 162 -24.93 -45.19 54.91
CA PHE A 162 -24.93 -45.29 56.36
C PHE A 162 -25.67 -46.55 56.83
N VAL A 163 -25.25 -47.12 57.95
CA VAL A 163 -26.06 -48.07 58.73
C VAL A 163 -26.41 -47.41 60.06
N GLU A 164 -27.69 -47.15 60.26
CA GLU A 164 -28.21 -46.49 61.46
C GLU A 164 -28.71 -47.55 62.43
N ILE A 165 -27.95 -47.82 63.49
CA ILE A 165 -28.30 -48.80 64.53
C ILE A 165 -29.29 -48.13 65.49
N ASP A 166 -30.53 -48.60 65.54
CA ASP A 166 -31.62 -47.95 66.26
C ASP A 166 -31.52 -48.08 67.79
N LYS A 167 -30.94 -49.19 68.26
CA LYS A 167 -30.97 -49.60 69.68
C LYS A 167 -29.71 -50.38 70.04
N LYS A 168 -29.36 -50.37 71.33
CA LYS A 168 -28.24 -51.14 71.86
C LYS A 168 -28.37 -52.64 71.53
N PRO A 169 -27.43 -53.22 70.77
CA PRO A 169 -27.47 -54.64 70.43
C PRO A 169 -27.11 -55.52 71.64
N SER A 170 -27.56 -56.78 71.62
CA SER A 170 -27.31 -57.78 72.66
C SER A 170 -25.90 -58.39 72.64
N GLY A 171 -25.05 -57.98 71.70
CA GLY A 171 -23.69 -58.49 71.51
C GLY A 171 -22.96 -57.75 70.39
N SER A 172 -21.87 -58.32 69.88
CA SER A 172 -21.07 -57.75 68.79
C SER A 172 -21.91 -57.54 67.52
N TYR A 173 -21.89 -56.33 66.97
CA TYR A 173 -22.54 -55.99 65.70
C TYR A 173 -21.52 -56.10 64.56
N SER A 174 -21.87 -56.77 63.45
CA SER A 174 -21.03 -56.83 62.26
C SER A 174 -21.84 -57.23 61.02
N TYR A 175 -21.60 -56.55 59.91
CA TYR A 175 -22.26 -56.79 58.62
C TYR A 175 -21.23 -56.81 57.47
N THR A 176 -21.64 -57.32 56.31
CA THR A 176 -20.77 -57.38 55.12
C THR A 176 -21.39 -56.60 53.96
N LEU A 177 -20.59 -55.72 53.35
CA LEU A 177 -20.88 -55.03 52.10
C LEU A 177 -20.01 -55.63 50.98
N PRO A 178 -20.53 -56.53 50.13
CA PRO A 178 -19.81 -56.97 48.95
C PRO A 178 -19.75 -55.86 47.89
N VAL A 179 -18.63 -55.74 47.19
CA VAL A 179 -18.41 -54.79 46.10
C VAL A 179 -18.11 -55.59 44.83
N LYS A 180 -18.85 -55.31 43.77
CA LYS A 180 -18.54 -55.72 42.39
C LYS A 180 -17.94 -54.52 41.67
N ALA A 181 -16.72 -54.67 41.16
CA ALA A 181 -16.07 -53.68 40.30
C ALA A 181 -15.26 -54.41 39.23
N LYS A 182 -15.93 -54.78 38.13
CA LYS A 182 -15.30 -55.46 37.00
C LYS A 182 -14.24 -54.52 36.40
N GLY A 183 -12.99 -54.96 36.35
CA GLY A 183 -11.89 -54.12 35.87
C GLY A 183 -11.24 -53.18 36.89
N LEU A 184 -11.65 -53.20 38.17
CA LEU A 184 -10.93 -52.53 39.26
C LEU A 184 -10.28 -53.52 40.23
N LYS A 185 -9.20 -53.08 40.89
CA LYS A 185 -8.51 -53.74 42.01
C LYS A 185 -8.68 -52.86 43.25
N ALA A 186 -9.24 -53.39 44.33
CA ALA A 186 -9.28 -52.65 45.60
C ALA A 186 -8.02 -52.94 46.45
N LYS A 187 -7.46 -51.91 47.07
CA LYS A 187 -6.26 -51.96 47.91
C LYS A 187 -6.57 -51.33 49.27
N ALA A 188 -6.46 -52.10 50.34
CA ALA A 188 -6.50 -51.57 51.70
C ALA A 188 -5.23 -50.74 51.99
N ASN A 189 -5.41 -49.59 52.63
CA ASN A 189 -4.34 -48.66 53.00
C ASN A 189 -4.03 -48.76 54.50
N LYS A 190 -2.86 -48.26 54.92
CA LYS A 190 -2.39 -48.31 56.32
C LYS A 190 -3.22 -47.47 57.29
N ASP A 191 -3.99 -46.51 56.78
CA ASP A 191 -4.86 -45.61 57.55
C ASP A 191 -6.28 -46.16 57.76
N GLY A 192 -6.59 -47.35 57.23
CA GLY A 192 -7.91 -47.98 57.27
C GLY A 192 -8.79 -47.68 56.04
N SER A 193 -8.36 -46.79 55.15
CA SER A 193 -9.08 -46.51 53.90
C SER A 193 -8.87 -47.61 52.85
N LEU A 194 -9.68 -47.59 51.79
CA LEU A 194 -9.60 -48.48 50.65
C LEU A 194 -9.51 -47.68 49.35
N THR A 195 -8.48 -47.91 48.54
CA THR A 195 -8.38 -47.29 47.20
C THR A 195 -8.75 -48.29 46.11
N PHE A 196 -9.63 -47.89 45.20
CA PHE A 196 -9.95 -48.61 43.97
C PHE A 196 -9.03 -48.16 42.84
N ILE A 197 -8.41 -49.11 42.16
CA ILE A 197 -7.37 -48.92 41.14
C ILE A 197 -7.82 -49.57 39.84
N ASP A 198 -7.69 -48.88 38.71
CA ASP A 198 -7.92 -49.42 37.37
C ASP A 198 -6.99 -50.62 37.12
N ALA A 199 -7.55 -51.79 36.81
CA ALA A 199 -6.78 -53.01 36.65
C ALA A 199 -5.91 -53.01 35.39
N ARG A 200 -6.19 -52.14 34.41
CA ARG A 200 -5.52 -52.02 33.11
C ARG A 200 -4.51 -50.88 33.08
N THR A 201 -4.86 -49.70 33.60
CA THR A 201 -3.96 -48.51 33.57
C THR A 201 -3.15 -48.34 34.85
N GLY A 202 -3.62 -48.89 35.98
CA GLY A 202 -2.99 -48.67 37.29
C GLY A 202 -3.42 -47.35 37.97
N ASP A 203 -4.31 -46.57 37.36
CA ASP A 203 -4.80 -45.30 37.91
C ASP A 203 -5.67 -45.52 39.15
N ARG A 204 -5.59 -44.62 40.13
CA ARG A 204 -6.56 -44.58 41.23
C ARG A 204 -7.88 -44.00 40.71
N ARG A 205 -9.02 -44.64 41.00
CA ARG A 205 -10.36 -44.26 40.52
C ARG A 205 -11.28 -43.74 41.61
N ALA A 206 -11.19 -44.29 42.82
CA ALA A 206 -11.96 -43.86 44.00
C ALA A 206 -11.21 -44.23 45.28
N THR A 207 -11.52 -43.55 46.38
CA THR A 207 -11.11 -43.92 47.73
C THR A 207 -12.35 -43.99 48.62
N MET A 208 -12.35 -44.94 49.53
CA MET A 208 -13.36 -45.09 50.58
C MET A 208 -12.63 -44.88 51.90
N PRO A 209 -12.90 -43.78 52.64
CA PRO A 209 -12.36 -43.51 53.96
C PRO A 209 -12.41 -44.70 54.93
N ALA A 210 -11.61 -44.61 56.00
CA ALA A 210 -11.72 -45.53 57.12
C ALA A 210 -13.03 -45.23 57.88
N PRO A 211 -13.92 -46.21 58.09
CA PRO A 211 -15.25 -45.90 58.60
C PRO A 211 -15.23 -45.44 60.06
N VAL A 212 -16.23 -44.64 60.39
CA VAL A 212 -16.48 -44.12 61.73
C VAL A 212 -17.92 -44.37 62.15
N MET A 213 -18.17 -44.17 63.43
CA MET A 213 -19.50 -44.20 64.02
C MET A 213 -19.68 -43.05 64.99
N TRP A 214 -20.91 -42.55 65.11
CA TRP A 214 -21.24 -41.46 66.03
C TRP A 214 -22.62 -41.64 66.64
N ASP A 215 -22.81 -41.03 67.80
CA ASP A 215 -24.08 -41.05 68.54
C ASP A 215 -24.94 -39.82 68.22
N ALA A 216 -26.20 -39.83 68.64
CA ALA A 216 -27.17 -38.75 68.37
C ALA A 216 -26.89 -37.42 69.12
N SER A 217 -25.72 -37.22 69.76
CA SER A 217 -25.38 -36.01 70.53
C SER A 217 -24.62 -34.97 69.69
N VAL A 218 -25.33 -33.92 69.28
CA VAL A 218 -24.73 -32.72 68.66
C VAL A 218 -24.38 -31.63 69.69
N ASP A 219 -23.31 -30.89 69.44
CA ASP A 219 -22.99 -29.64 70.15
C ASP A 219 -23.79 -28.46 69.60
N LYS A 220 -24.12 -27.49 70.47
CA LYS A 220 -24.98 -26.35 70.14
C LYS A 220 -24.26 -25.17 69.48
N GLN A 221 -22.94 -25.05 69.62
CA GLN A 221 -22.16 -23.93 69.08
C GLN A 221 -21.53 -24.25 67.73
N SER A 222 -21.13 -25.50 67.52
CA SER A 222 -20.47 -25.99 66.31
C SER A 222 -21.41 -26.71 65.33
N GLY A 223 -22.48 -27.34 65.86
CA GLY A 223 -23.34 -28.25 65.12
C GLY A 223 -22.73 -29.64 64.86
N GLU A 224 -21.56 -29.96 65.44
CA GLU A 224 -20.87 -31.24 65.25
C GLU A 224 -21.42 -32.37 66.14
N HIS A 225 -21.31 -33.62 65.67
CA HIS A 225 -21.45 -34.79 66.54
C HIS A 225 -20.28 -34.90 67.54
N THR A 226 -20.60 -34.85 68.83
CA THR A 226 -19.62 -34.75 69.92
C THR A 226 -18.98 -36.09 70.27
N ARG A 227 -19.73 -37.20 70.18
CA ARG A 227 -19.26 -38.56 70.49
C ARG A 227 -19.11 -39.37 69.21
N ARG A 228 -17.85 -39.71 68.90
CA ARG A 228 -17.45 -40.47 67.71
C ARG A 228 -16.46 -41.57 68.09
N ALA A 229 -16.40 -42.64 67.30
CA ALA A 229 -15.40 -43.69 67.39
C ALA A 229 -15.04 -44.22 66.01
N ARG A 230 -13.87 -44.87 65.89
CA ARG A 230 -13.50 -45.64 64.69
C ARG A 230 -14.31 -46.94 64.61
N VAL A 231 -14.51 -47.40 63.39
CA VAL A 231 -15.16 -48.68 63.07
C VAL A 231 -14.13 -49.57 62.39
N ASP A 232 -14.04 -50.82 62.82
CA ASP A 232 -13.09 -51.76 62.20
C ASP A 232 -13.64 -52.26 60.87
N MET A 233 -12.80 -52.24 59.84
CA MET A 233 -13.16 -52.72 58.50
C MET A 233 -12.12 -53.70 57.96
N LYS A 234 -12.58 -54.92 57.65
CA LYS A 234 -11.75 -55.98 57.07
C LYS A 234 -12.10 -56.18 55.60
N VAL A 235 -11.12 -55.96 54.74
CA VAL A 235 -11.22 -56.14 53.28
C VAL A 235 -10.85 -57.58 52.91
N VAL A 236 -11.77 -58.32 52.30
CA VAL A 236 -11.56 -59.71 51.85
C VAL A 236 -11.71 -59.78 50.33
N ASN A 237 -10.59 -59.85 49.62
CA ASN A 237 -10.58 -60.01 48.17
C ASN A 237 -11.06 -61.42 47.77
N LYS A 238 -12.08 -61.51 46.92
CA LYS A 238 -12.66 -62.77 46.41
C LYS A 238 -12.23 -63.11 44.98
N GLY A 239 -11.33 -62.31 44.39
CA GLY A 239 -10.91 -62.45 42.99
C GLY A 239 -11.92 -61.84 42.00
N THR A 240 -11.53 -61.79 40.73
CA THR A 240 -12.39 -61.37 39.58
C THR A 240 -13.17 -60.05 39.75
N GLY A 241 -12.61 -59.09 40.49
CA GLY A 241 -13.27 -57.79 40.77
C GLY A 241 -14.37 -57.85 41.83
N ARG A 242 -14.34 -58.86 42.72
CA ARG A 242 -15.24 -58.99 43.87
C ARG A 242 -14.47 -58.83 45.18
N ILE A 243 -14.98 -58.00 46.08
CA ILE A 243 -14.41 -57.73 47.42
C ILE A 243 -15.53 -57.79 48.45
N ASP A 244 -15.35 -58.48 49.58
CA ASP A 244 -16.22 -58.33 50.74
C ASP A 244 -15.61 -57.30 51.70
N LEU A 245 -16.37 -56.29 52.10
CA LEU A 245 -16.03 -55.35 53.17
C LEU A 245 -16.78 -55.77 54.44
N VAL A 246 -16.08 -56.30 55.43
CA VAL A 246 -16.69 -56.69 56.71
C VAL A 246 -16.53 -55.52 57.68
N VAL A 247 -17.64 -54.90 58.06
CA VAL A 247 -17.70 -53.71 58.92
C VAL A 247 -18.13 -54.13 60.32
N THR A 248 -17.38 -53.67 61.34
CA THR A 248 -17.55 -54.06 62.73
C THR A 248 -17.51 -52.82 63.64
N PRO A 249 -18.68 -52.24 63.97
CA PRO A 249 -18.78 -51.16 64.95
C PRO A 249 -18.20 -51.52 66.32
N SER A 250 -17.63 -50.52 67.02
CA SER A 250 -17.01 -50.71 68.32
C SER A 250 -18.03 -51.18 69.37
N ALA A 251 -17.83 -52.40 69.88
CA ALA A 251 -18.68 -52.98 70.91
C ALA A 251 -18.67 -52.14 72.20
N ASP A 252 -17.53 -51.56 72.57
CA ASP A 252 -17.39 -50.71 73.76
C ASP A 252 -18.19 -49.40 73.60
N PHE A 253 -18.14 -48.77 72.41
CA PHE A 253 -18.92 -47.56 72.13
C PHE A 253 -20.42 -47.83 72.15
N LEU A 254 -20.87 -48.95 71.54
CA LEU A 254 -22.27 -49.36 71.58
C LEU A 254 -22.73 -49.76 72.99
N ALA A 255 -21.81 -50.25 73.84
CA ALA A 255 -22.12 -50.66 75.20
C ALA A 255 -22.13 -49.51 76.23
N ASP A 256 -21.37 -48.43 76.01
CA ASP A 256 -21.25 -47.27 76.90
C ASP A 256 -22.65 -46.68 77.26
N PRO A 257 -23.04 -46.62 78.55
CA PRO A 257 -24.29 -46.00 78.99
C PRO A 257 -24.50 -44.54 78.57
N LYS A 258 -23.44 -43.83 78.16
CA LYS A 258 -23.51 -42.45 77.68
C LYS A 258 -23.82 -42.31 76.18
N THR A 259 -23.82 -43.41 75.42
CA THR A 259 -24.08 -43.42 73.97
C THR A 259 -25.58 -43.29 73.69
N LYS A 260 -25.96 -42.25 72.95
CA LYS A 260 -27.35 -41.99 72.53
C LYS A 260 -27.63 -42.59 71.16
N TYR A 261 -28.66 -43.43 71.11
CA TYR A 261 -29.17 -44.02 69.88
C TYR A 261 -30.18 -43.08 69.17
N PRO A 262 -30.30 -43.13 67.83
CA PRO A 262 -29.59 -44.02 66.92
C PRO A 262 -28.08 -43.74 66.84
N VAL A 263 -27.30 -44.78 66.53
CA VAL A 263 -25.87 -44.70 66.28
C VAL A 263 -25.62 -44.92 64.80
N THR A 264 -25.12 -43.90 64.11
CA THR A 264 -24.80 -43.96 62.69
C THR A 264 -23.42 -44.58 62.50
N VAL A 265 -23.32 -45.52 61.56
CA VAL A 265 -22.07 -46.16 61.11
C VAL A 265 -21.87 -45.79 59.64
N ASP A 266 -20.73 -45.17 59.35
CA ASP A 266 -20.43 -44.51 58.08
C ASP A 266 -19.15 -45.05 57.44
N PRO A 267 -19.29 -45.87 56.37
CA PRO A 267 -18.28 -46.07 55.33
C PRO A 267 -18.60 -45.25 54.06
N SER A 268 -18.29 -43.94 54.06
CA SER A 268 -18.44 -43.07 52.89
C SER A 268 -17.52 -43.47 51.71
N THR A 269 -17.84 -43.06 50.47
CA THR A 269 -17.02 -43.31 49.26
C THR A 269 -16.81 -42.04 48.44
N SER A 270 -15.57 -41.58 48.25
CA SER A 270 -15.22 -40.44 47.39
C SER A 270 -14.64 -40.87 46.04
N ALA A 271 -15.16 -40.29 44.95
CA ALA A 271 -14.65 -40.51 43.59
C ALA A 271 -13.50 -39.55 43.27
N LEU A 272 -12.45 -40.03 42.59
CA LEU A 272 -11.31 -39.18 42.23
C LEU A 272 -11.59 -38.44 40.92
N ALA A 273 -11.96 -37.16 41.02
CA ALA A 273 -12.22 -36.27 39.89
C ALA A 273 -11.04 -35.28 39.62
N SER A 274 -11.15 -34.48 38.56
CA SER A 274 -10.21 -33.40 38.25
C SER A 274 -10.34 -32.18 39.17
N THR A 275 -11.45 -32.10 39.90
CA THR A 275 -11.70 -31.22 41.04
C THR A 275 -11.82 -32.07 42.31
N PHE A 276 -11.47 -31.50 43.46
CA PHE A 276 -11.40 -32.20 44.74
C PHE A 276 -11.44 -31.15 45.85
N ASP A 277 -12.23 -31.41 46.89
CA ASP A 277 -12.17 -30.64 48.14
C ASP A 277 -12.19 -31.56 49.36
N THR A 278 -11.68 -31.05 50.48
CA THR A 278 -11.61 -31.73 51.78
C THR A 278 -11.25 -30.70 52.84
N TYR A 279 -11.53 -31.00 54.11
CA TYR A 279 -10.91 -30.30 55.23
C TYR A 279 -10.01 -31.23 56.06
N VAL A 280 -9.20 -30.63 56.93
CA VAL A 280 -8.40 -31.31 57.95
C VAL A 280 -8.72 -30.69 59.30
N GLN A 281 -8.92 -31.52 60.32
CA GLN A 281 -9.29 -31.07 61.66
C GLN A 281 -8.30 -31.58 62.71
N ARG A 282 -7.92 -30.71 63.66
CA ARG A 282 -6.95 -31.02 64.71
C ARG A 282 -7.46 -32.14 65.62
N GLY A 283 -6.61 -33.13 65.87
CA GLY A 283 -6.92 -34.37 66.61
C GLY A 283 -7.68 -35.44 65.80
N GLU A 284 -8.29 -35.07 64.68
CA GLU A 284 -8.95 -36.02 63.79
C GLU A 284 -7.96 -36.71 62.83
N THR A 285 -8.30 -37.96 62.48
CA THR A 285 -7.42 -38.85 61.71
C THR A 285 -8.11 -39.47 60.49
N VAL A 286 -9.31 -39.00 60.16
CA VAL A 286 -10.17 -39.47 59.07
C VAL A 286 -10.02 -38.64 57.80
N ASP A 287 -10.53 -39.15 56.70
CA ASP A 287 -10.64 -38.45 55.41
C ASP A 287 -12.05 -37.88 55.29
N TRP A 288 -12.15 -36.62 54.88
CA TRP A 288 -13.37 -35.81 54.85
C TRP A 288 -13.71 -35.33 53.42
N SER A 289 -13.22 -36.05 52.40
CA SER A 289 -13.44 -35.74 50.98
C SER A 289 -14.78 -36.22 50.41
N ALA A 290 -15.60 -36.87 51.24
CA ALA A 290 -16.95 -37.32 50.88
C ALA A 290 -18.05 -36.37 51.41
N ASP A 291 -17.77 -35.68 52.52
CA ASP A 291 -18.65 -34.73 53.21
C ASP A 291 -19.31 -33.72 52.26
N THR A 292 -20.52 -33.27 52.62
CA THR A 292 -21.26 -32.22 51.92
C THR A 292 -20.81 -30.80 52.30
N GLU A 293 -19.86 -30.69 53.22
CA GLU A 293 -19.38 -29.46 53.83
C GLU A 293 -17.86 -29.34 53.85
N LEU A 294 -17.39 -28.12 54.07
CA LEU A 294 -16.00 -27.72 54.22
C LEU A 294 -15.90 -26.77 55.41
N ASP A 295 -15.08 -27.16 56.38
CA ASP A 295 -14.99 -26.48 57.67
C ASP A 295 -13.65 -25.73 57.83
N PHE A 296 -13.70 -24.53 58.42
CA PHE A 296 -12.51 -23.77 58.78
C PHE A 296 -12.69 -22.87 60.01
N GLY A 297 -11.64 -22.81 60.84
CA GLY A 297 -11.63 -22.08 62.12
C GLY A 297 -11.74 -22.99 63.34
N ASN A 298 -12.05 -22.44 64.50
CA ASN A 298 -12.18 -23.19 65.76
C ASN A 298 -13.66 -23.41 66.13
N PRO A 299 -14.20 -24.64 66.14
CA PRO A 299 -15.61 -24.89 66.47
C PRO A 299 -15.95 -24.65 67.96
N GLY A 300 -14.96 -24.41 68.82
CA GLY A 300 -15.15 -24.27 70.28
C GLY A 300 -15.20 -25.59 71.05
N THR A 301 -15.15 -26.71 70.34
CA THR A 301 -15.11 -28.07 70.89
C THR A 301 -13.66 -28.59 71.01
N THR A 302 -13.46 -29.55 71.91
CA THR A 302 -12.17 -30.24 72.11
C THR A 302 -12.30 -31.74 71.92
N ASN A 303 -11.17 -32.37 71.58
CA ASN A 303 -11.03 -33.83 71.51
C ASN A 303 -10.87 -34.44 72.91
N ALA A 304 -10.93 -35.77 72.99
CA ALA A 304 -10.75 -36.51 74.24
C ALA A 304 -9.37 -36.32 74.90
N ASP A 305 -8.37 -35.84 74.15
CA ASP A 305 -7.03 -35.47 74.63
C ASP A 305 -6.91 -33.99 75.06
N GLY A 306 -8.00 -33.21 74.98
CA GLY A 306 -8.05 -31.79 75.31
C GLY A 306 -7.64 -30.84 74.19
N THR A 307 -7.23 -31.32 73.01
CA THR A 307 -6.87 -30.44 71.88
C THR A 307 -8.12 -29.79 71.25
N THR A 308 -8.03 -28.52 70.85
CA THR A 308 -9.12 -27.82 70.14
C THR A 308 -9.31 -28.37 68.72
N ARG A 309 -10.56 -28.52 68.26
CA ARG A 309 -10.91 -29.10 66.96
C ARG A 309 -10.79 -28.14 65.77
N VAL A 310 -9.70 -27.36 65.71
CA VAL A 310 -9.49 -26.38 64.63
C VAL A 310 -9.45 -27.05 63.26
N ALA A 311 -10.25 -26.56 62.30
CA ALA A 311 -10.30 -27.06 60.93
C ALA A 311 -9.68 -26.09 59.90
N ARG A 312 -9.26 -26.64 58.76
CA ARG A 312 -8.81 -25.90 57.56
C ARG A 312 -9.25 -26.65 56.31
N SER A 313 -9.73 -25.92 55.30
CA SER A 313 -10.27 -26.48 54.06
C SER A 313 -9.34 -26.30 52.87
N PHE A 314 -9.46 -27.18 51.88
CA PHE A 314 -8.68 -27.14 50.63
C PHE A 314 -9.57 -27.43 49.43
N ILE A 315 -9.40 -26.70 48.33
CA ILE A 315 -10.20 -26.83 47.09
C ILE A 315 -9.27 -26.86 45.87
N HIS A 316 -9.51 -27.80 44.95
CA HIS A 316 -8.84 -27.89 43.65
C HIS A 316 -9.75 -27.36 42.54
N TRP A 317 -9.24 -26.43 41.74
CA TRP A 317 -9.94 -25.83 40.61
C TRP A 317 -9.37 -26.34 39.27
N ASN A 318 -10.23 -26.63 38.29
CA ASN A 318 -9.79 -26.92 36.92
C ASN A 318 -9.45 -25.60 36.19
N THR A 319 -8.18 -25.19 36.22
CA THR A 319 -7.69 -23.93 35.64
C THR A 319 -7.32 -24.03 34.16
N THR A 320 -7.53 -25.19 33.52
CA THR A 320 -7.29 -25.40 32.08
C THR A 320 -7.91 -24.30 31.18
N PRO A 321 -9.15 -23.80 31.40
CA PRO A 321 -9.78 -22.80 30.51
C PRO A 321 -9.14 -21.40 30.52
N ILE A 322 -8.20 -21.14 31.45
CA ILE A 322 -7.56 -19.85 31.73
C ILE A 322 -6.02 -19.92 31.73
N GLN A 323 -5.43 -21.00 31.18
CA GLN A 323 -3.97 -21.09 31.04
C GLN A 323 -3.46 -19.99 30.09
N ASP A 324 -2.42 -19.25 30.49
CA ASP A 324 -1.84 -18.12 29.74
C ASP A 324 -2.76 -16.88 29.59
N ALA A 325 -3.89 -16.86 30.29
CA ALA A 325 -4.83 -15.75 30.27
C ALA A 325 -4.35 -14.53 31.08
N LEU A 326 -4.78 -13.35 30.65
CA LEU A 326 -4.74 -12.13 31.44
C LEU A 326 -6.02 -12.01 32.24
N ILE A 327 -5.90 -12.07 33.56
CA ILE A 327 -7.02 -12.00 34.49
C ILE A 327 -7.41 -10.54 34.68
N ILE A 328 -8.69 -10.25 34.46
CA ILE A 328 -9.29 -8.90 34.53
C ILE A 328 -10.01 -8.70 35.88
N ASP A 329 -10.72 -9.73 36.35
CA ASP A 329 -11.53 -9.72 37.58
C ASP A 329 -11.88 -11.16 37.99
N THR A 330 -12.02 -11.43 39.29
CA THR A 330 -12.36 -12.75 39.82
C THR A 330 -13.27 -12.68 41.04
N ASN A 331 -14.04 -13.74 41.23
CA ASN A 331 -14.92 -13.88 42.38
C ASN A 331 -15.00 -15.34 42.84
N LEU A 332 -14.31 -15.66 43.93
CA LEU A 332 -14.54 -16.86 44.72
C LEU A 332 -15.83 -16.69 45.53
N ALA A 333 -16.78 -17.60 45.40
CA ALA A 333 -18.01 -17.63 46.18
C ALA A 333 -18.19 -18.97 46.89
N LEU A 334 -18.37 -18.93 48.21
CA LEU A 334 -18.62 -20.09 49.07
C LEU A 334 -19.99 -19.93 49.75
N TRP A 335 -20.83 -20.97 49.74
CA TRP A 335 -22.13 -20.90 50.44
C TRP A 335 -21.96 -21.25 51.91
N ASN A 336 -22.05 -20.25 52.78
CA ASN A 336 -21.83 -20.37 54.21
C ASN A 336 -23.18 -20.50 54.95
N PHE A 337 -23.44 -21.72 55.43
CA PHE A 337 -24.69 -22.13 56.10
C PHE A 337 -24.55 -22.22 57.63
N HIS A 338 -23.32 -22.20 58.16
CA HIS A 338 -23.09 -22.14 59.61
C HIS A 338 -21.86 -21.28 59.95
N SER A 339 -21.95 -20.46 60.99
CA SER A 339 -20.79 -19.83 61.63
C SER A 339 -20.89 -19.84 63.16
N GLY A 340 -19.75 -19.97 63.84
CA GLY A 340 -19.67 -19.96 65.32
C GLY A 340 -19.82 -18.57 65.95
N ASN A 341 -20.12 -17.56 65.12
CA ASN A 341 -20.36 -16.18 65.51
C ASN A 341 -21.70 -16.04 66.24
N THR A 342 -21.71 -15.49 67.45
CA THR A 342 -22.92 -15.22 68.24
C THR A 342 -23.26 -13.72 68.36
N GLU A 343 -22.40 -12.83 67.85
CA GLU A 343 -22.46 -11.38 68.05
C GLU A 343 -22.90 -10.60 66.79
N CYS A 344 -23.29 -11.31 65.72
CA CYS A 344 -23.69 -10.76 64.42
C CYS A 344 -22.61 -9.93 63.71
N THR A 345 -21.33 -10.05 64.11
CA THR A 345 -20.19 -9.30 63.57
C THR A 345 -19.58 -9.94 62.33
N ALA A 346 -18.75 -9.22 61.58
CA ALA A 346 -18.00 -9.79 60.44
C ALA A 346 -16.71 -10.45 60.95
N GLN A 347 -16.41 -11.66 60.47
CA GLN A 347 -15.36 -12.55 61.00
C GLN A 347 -14.43 -13.03 59.87
N SER A 348 -13.12 -12.99 60.10
CA SER A 348 -12.11 -12.92 59.05
C SER A 348 -11.56 -14.29 58.63
N TRP A 349 -11.35 -14.48 57.33
CA TRP A 349 -10.78 -15.70 56.76
C TRP A 349 -9.81 -15.36 55.61
N THR A 350 -8.84 -16.25 55.40
CA THR A 350 -7.70 -16.04 54.49
C THR A 350 -7.63 -17.12 53.42
N ILE A 351 -7.22 -16.71 52.21
CA ILE A 351 -7.08 -17.54 51.02
C ILE A 351 -5.60 -17.64 50.66
N TRP A 352 -5.13 -18.88 50.47
CA TRP A 352 -3.73 -19.22 50.24
C TRP A 352 -3.56 -20.10 48.99
N ASP A 353 -2.41 -19.96 48.33
CA ASP A 353 -1.88 -21.01 47.46
C ASP A 353 -1.32 -22.16 48.30
N THR A 354 -1.54 -23.40 47.83
CA THR A 354 -1.14 -24.62 48.54
C THR A 354 -0.61 -25.68 47.59
N THR A 355 0.03 -26.73 48.11
CA THR A 355 0.22 -27.96 47.33
C THR A 355 -1.10 -28.74 47.20
N ALA A 356 -1.17 -29.74 46.31
CA ALA A 356 -2.37 -30.57 46.15
C ALA A 356 -2.79 -31.28 47.45
N ALA A 357 -4.02 -31.03 47.91
CA ALA A 357 -4.72 -31.89 48.89
C ALA A 357 -5.05 -33.28 48.31
N SER A 358 -5.31 -34.25 49.18
CA SER A 358 -5.69 -35.61 48.81
C SER A 358 -6.47 -36.29 49.93
N THR A 359 -6.98 -37.49 49.66
CA THR A 359 -7.62 -38.38 50.65
C THR A 359 -6.72 -38.76 51.84
N SER A 360 -5.40 -38.52 51.75
CA SER A 360 -4.44 -38.67 52.86
C SER A 360 -4.05 -37.35 53.57
N SER A 361 -4.71 -36.23 53.24
CA SER A 361 -4.55 -34.97 53.96
C SER A 361 -5.10 -35.10 55.38
N ARG A 362 -4.29 -34.75 56.39
CA ARG A 362 -4.66 -34.79 57.82
C ARG A 362 -4.07 -33.58 58.52
N TRP A 363 -4.48 -33.27 59.76
CA TRP A 363 -3.91 -32.14 60.50
C TRP A 363 -2.38 -32.22 60.66
N THR A 364 -1.82 -33.43 60.78
CA THR A 364 -0.38 -33.71 60.87
C THR A 364 0.31 -33.90 59.51
N ASN A 365 -0.45 -33.92 58.42
CA ASN A 365 0.01 -34.14 57.04
C ASN A 365 -0.82 -33.25 56.10
N GLN A 366 -0.76 -31.94 56.32
CA GLN A 366 -1.48 -30.96 55.51
C GLN A 366 -0.72 -30.72 54.20
N PRO A 367 -1.41 -30.28 53.14
CA PRO A 367 -0.77 -29.51 52.07
C PRO A 367 0.16 -28.42 52.62
N THR A 368 1.27 -28.17 51.93
CA THR A 368 2.13 -27.03 52.24
C THR A 368 1.36 -25.76 51.92
N TRP A 369 1.37 -24.81 52.85
CA TRP A 369 0.77 -23.49 52.69
C TRP A 369 1.87 -22.54 52.19
N ASN A 370 1.77 -22.09 50.94
CA ASN A 370 2.86 -21.40 50.26
C ASN A 370 2.81 -19.90 50.52
N GLN A 371 1.77 -19.23 50.02
CA GLN A 371 1.61 -17.77 50.08
C GLN A 371 0.14 -17.42 50.31
N GLN A 372 -0.11 -16.40 51.15
CA GLN A 372 -1.43 -15.77 51.25
C GLN A 372 -1.62 -14.82 50.07
N TYR A 373 -2.78 -14.90 49.41
CA TYR A 373 -3.13 -14.02 48.30
C TYR A 373 -4.27 -13.06 48.63
N HIS A 374 -5.22 -13.45 49.49
CA HIS A 374 -6.33 -12.58 49.87
C HIS A 374 -6.90 -12.90 51.27
N SER A 375 -7.75 -12.02 51.77
CA SER A 375 -8.54 -12.22 53.00
C SER A 375 -9.89 -11.51 52.90
N SER A 376 -10.96 -12.15 53.37
CA SER A 376 -12.32 -11.60 53.40
C SER A 376 -12.91 -11.66 54.80
N THR A 377 -13.81 -10.74 55.13
CA THR A 377 -14.54 -10.68 56.41
C THR A 377 -16.01 -11.10 56.26
N GLN A 378 -16.46 -11.40 55.04
CA GLN A 378 -17.86 -11.76 54.77
C GLN A 378 -18.25 -13.01 55.57
N THR A 379 -19.41 -12.94 56.24
CA THR A 379 -19.89 -13.93 57.21
C THR A 379 -21.41 -14.09 57.08
N ARG A 380 -21.87 -15.34 57.04
CA ARG A 380 -23.26 -15.77 56.85
C ARG A 380 -23.55 -16.99 57.74
N GLY A 381 -24.75 -17.57 57.60
CA GLY A 381 -25.13 -18.80 58.31
C GLY A 381 -25.07 -18.66 59.83
N ASN A 382 -25.39 -17.50 60.37
CA ASN A 382 -25.30 -17.26 61.81
C ASN A 382 -26.59 -17.74 62.51
N PRO A 383 -26.54 -18.79 63.35
CA PRO A 383 -27.75 -19.36 63.96
C PRO A 383 -28.43 -18.41 64.96
N SER A 384 -27.71 -17.40 65.47
CA SER A 384 -28.25 -16.37 66.39
C SER A 384 -28.65 -15.08 65.67
N CYS A 385 -28.30 -14.90 64.39
CA CYS A 385 -28.45 -13.64 63.65
C CYS A 385 -29.11 -13.84 62.27
N THR A 386 -30.11 -14.72 62.19
CA THR A 386 -30.79 -15.11 60.94
C THR A 386 -31.45 -13.96 60.17
N SER A 387 -31.70 -12.80 60.81
CA SER A 387 -32.25 -11.61 60.16
C SER A 387 -31.22 -10.74 59.43
N THR A 388 -29.93 -10.83 59.79
CA THR A 388 -28.84 -9.98 59.23
C THR A 388 -27.75 -10.80 58.54
N GLN A 389 -27.46 -11.98 59.08
CA GLN A 389 -26.50 -12.97 58.56
C GLN A 389 -27.17 -14.35 58.35
N PRO A 390 -28.27 -14.46 57.57
CA PRO A 390 -28.79 -15.76 57.14
C PRO A 390 -27.75 -16.52 56.31
N ASP A 391 -28.02 -17.80 56.04
CA ASP A 391 -27.29 -18.61 55.06
C ASP A 391 -27.12 -17.86 53.73
N GLY A 392 -25.92 -17.90 53.15
CA GLY A 392 -25.65 -17.13 51.95
C GLY A 392 -24.23 -17.26 51.43
N TRP A 393 -24.01 -16.71 50.24
CA TRP A 393 -22.68 -16.57 49.67
C TRP A 393 -21.81 -15.62 50.52
N ILE A 394 -20.58 -16.06 50.77
CA ILE A 394 -19.45 -15.21 51.19
C ILE A 394 -18.44 -15.19 50.04
N ASN A 395 -17.89 -14.01 49.77
CA ASN A 395 -17.08 -13.75 48.58
C ASN A 395 -15.67 -13.26 48.88
N ALA A 396 -14.75 -13.53 47.95
CA ALA A 396 -13.38 -13.04 47.94
C ALA A 396 -12.90 -12.80 46.50
N ASP A 397 -12.16 -11.72 46.30
CA ASP A 397 -11.41 -11.43 45.07
C ASP A 397 -10.06 -12.16 45.14
N VAL A 398 -9.69 -12.90 44.11
CA VAL A 398 -8.50 -13.74 44.08
C VAL A 398 -7.65 -13.51 42.82
N ASP A 399 -7.73 -12.32 42.23
CA ASP A 399 -7.12 -11.97 40.93
C ASP A 399 -5.65 -12.37 40.85
N THR A 400 -4.88 -12.01 41.87
CA THR A 400 -3.44 -12.26 41.94
C THR A 400 -3.08 -13.75 42.06
N LEU A 401 -3.94 -14.56 42.68
CA LEU A 401 -3.77 -16.02 42.77
C LEU A 401 -4.10 -16.68 41.43
N VAL A 402 -5.22 -16.28 40.83
CA VAL A 402 -5.67 -16.83 39.55
C VAL A 402 -4.73 -16.42 38.42
N GLN A 403 -4.18 -15.19 38.44
CA GLN A 403 -3.16 -14.75 37.51
C GLN A 403 -1.85 -15.54 37.69
N ALA A 404 -1.45 -15.87 38.92
CA ALA A 404 -0.28 -16.73 39.14
C ALA A 404 -0.49 -18.13 38.52
N TRP A 405 -1.67 -18.73 38.69
CA TRP A 405 -2.01 -20.02 38.06
C TRP A 405 -2.08 -19.93 36.52
N ALA A 406 -2.70 -18.87 35.98
CA ALA A 406 -2.80 -18.61 34.55
C ALA A 406 -1.40 -18.47 33.91
N SER A 407 -0.55 -17.59 34.45
CA SER A 407 0.81 -17.35 33.96
C SER A 407 1.71 -18.59 34.07
N ALA A 408 1.54 -19.40 35.11
CA ALA A 408 2.24 -20.69 35.26
C ALA A 408 1.65 -21.81 34.39
N LYS A 409 0.56 -21.54 33.65
CA LYS A 409 -0.17 -22.47 32.79
C LYS A 409 -0.53 -23.77 33.50
N VAL A 410 -0.86 -23.73 34.78
CA VAL A 410 -1.26 -24.95 35.52
C VAL A 410 -2.65 -25.40 35.10
N THR A 411 -2.85 -26.71 34.94
CA THR A 411 -4.18 -27.30 34.65
C THR A 411 -5.06 -27.43 35.90
N ARG A 412 -4.45 -27.32 37.09
CA ARG A 412 -5.14 -27.33 38.38
C ARG A 412 -4.56 -26.26 39.31
N GLY A 413 -5.43 -25.41 39.85
CA GLY A 413 -5.11 -24.48 40.95
C GLY A 413 -5.47 -25.09 42.31
N PHE A 414 -4.63 -24.87 43.33
CA PHE A 414 -4.80 -25.47 44.66
C PHE A 414 -4.95 -24.39 45.74
N MET A 415 -6.16 -24.28 46.29
CA MET A 415 -6.53 -23.23 47.22
C MET A 415 -6.66 -23.77 48.66
N GLY A 416 -6.05 -23.07 49.62
CA GLY A 416 -6.23 -23.29 51.06
C GLY A 416 -7.10 -22.21 51.70
N LEU A 417 -8.04 -22.62 52.55
CA LEU A 417 -8.97 -21.76 53.28
C LEU A 417 -8.81 -21.96 54.80
N ARG A 418 -8.62 -20.87 55.53
CA ARG A 418 -8.56 -20.90 57.00
C ARG A 418 -9.10 -19.61 57.62
N ALA A 419 -9.64 -19.70 58.83
CA ALA A 419 -9.87 -18.55 59.70
C ALA A 419 -8.60 -17.70 59.88
N ALA A 420 -8.78 -16.41 60.14
CA ALA A 420 -7.68 -15.51 60.46
C ALA A 420 -7.10 -15.80 61.86
N THR A 421 -7.95 -16.22 62.82
CA THR A 421 -7.56 -16.56 64.19
C THR A 421 -8.13 -17.92 64.63
N ASP A 422 -7.70 -18.40 65.81
CA ASP A 422 -8.30 -19.58 66.48
C ASP A 422 -9.50 -19.16 67.39
N ASP A 423 -10.07 -17.95 67.24
CA ASP A 423 -11.32 -17.53 67.91
C ASP A 423 -12.52 -18.36 67.43
N THR A 424 -13.46 -18.66 68.32
CA THR A 424 -14.62 -19.50 67.98
C THR A 424 -15.64 -18.80 67.09
N ARG A 425 -15.64 -17.47 67.05
CA ARG A 425 -16.47 -16.66 66.16
C ARG A 425 -16.01 -16.73 64.70
N ASP A 426 -14.73 -17.02 64.46
CA ASP A 426 -14.17 -17.20 63.10
C ASP A 426 -14.59 -18.53 62.44
N TRP A 427 -15.15 -19.49 63.19
CA TRP A 427 -15.65 -20.76 62.66
C TRP A 427 -16.67 -20.55 61.53
N LYS A 428 -16.43 -21.19 60.39
CA LYS A 428 -17.39 -21.27 59.28
C LYS A 428 -17.47 -22.69 58.74
N ARG A 429 -18.69 -23.09 58.38
CA ARG A 429 -18.98 -24.28 57.58
C ARG A 429 -19.59 -23.81 56.26
N VAL A 430 -19.05 -24.29 55.15
CA VAL A 430 -19.51 -23.94 53.80
C VAL A 430 -19.81 -25.22 53.01
N ASN A 431 -20.64 -25.17 51.98
CA ASN A 431 -20.90 -26.33 51.13
C ASN A 431 -19.62 -26.82 50.44
N SER A 432 -19.48 -28.13 50.25
CA SER A 432 -18.43 -28.76 49.42
C SER A 432 -18.89 -28.96 47.97
N GLY A 433 -18.02 -29.54 47.12
CA GLY A 433 -18.38 -30.00 45.77
C GLY A 433 -19.33 -31.20 45.74
N ASN A 434 -19.52 -31.89 46.87
CA ASN A 434 -20.48 -33.00 47.01
C ASN A 434 -21.91 -32.50 47.29
N ALA A 435 -22.05 -31.29 47.85
CA ALA A 435 -23.31 -30.67 48.22
C ALA A 435 -24.31 -30.61 47.05
N THR A 436 -25.57 -30.94 47.33
CA THR A 436 -26.62 -31.06 46.30
C THR A 436 -26.89 -29.72 45.58
N SER A 437 -26.71 -28.60 46.29
CA SER A 437 -26.87 -27.23 45.80
C SER A 437 -25.78 -26.31 46.36
N ASN A 438 -25.63 -25.12 45.78
CA ASN A 438 -24.76 -24.04 46.24
C ASN A 438 -23.29 -24.44 46.51
N GLN A 439 -22.74 -25.36 45.72
CA GLN A 439 -21.33 -25.75 45.78
C GLN A 439 -20.37 -24.56 45.54
N PRO A 440 -19.11 -24.63 46.01
CA PRO A 440 -18.09 -23.62 45.74
C PRO A 440 -17.94 -23.32 44.25
N LYS A 441 -17.82 -22.02 43.93
CA LYS A 441 -17.57 -21.54 42.56
C LYS A 441 -16.54 -20.42 42.52
N LEU A 442 -15.83 -20.35 41.40
CA LEU A 442 -14.84 -19.32 41.09
C LEU A 442 -15.15 -18.77 39.70
N THR A 443 -15.64 -17.54 39.64
CA THR A 443 -15.83 -16.83 38.37
C THR A 443 -14.54 -16.07 38.03
N VAL A 444 -14.13 -16.12 36.77
CA VAL A 444 -12.91 -15.47 36.25
C VAL A 444 -13.25 -14.74 34.97
N ASN A 445 -12.99 -13.43 34.91
CA ASN A 445 -13.04 -12.62 33.70
C ASN A 445 -11.62 -12.42 33.15
N TYR A 446 -11.42 -12.58 31.84
CA TYR A 446 -10.08 -12.62 31.24
C TYR A 446 -10.05 -12.34 29.73
N ASN A 447 -8.85 -12.08 29.21
CA ASN A 447 -8.53 -11.98 27.78
C ASN A 447 -7.24 -12.75 27.47
N TYR A 448 -6.92 -12.96 26.20
CA TYR A 448 -5.59 -13.40 25.78
C TYR A 448 -4.71 -12.22 25.31
N ARG A 449 -3.55 -12.52 24.72
CA ARG A 449 -2.70 -11.55 23.99
C ARG A 449 -2.48 -12.05 22.57
N PRO A 450 -2.30 -11.13 21.61
CA PRO A 450 -1.92 -11.52 20.26
C PRO A 450 -0.49 -12.09 20.25
N SER A 451 -0.24 -13.04 19.35
CA SER A 451 1.04 -13.74 19.22
C SER A 451 2.17 -12.83 18.71
N ASP A 452 3.39 -13.38 18.73
CA ASP A 452 4.49 -12.83 17.93
C ASP A 452 4.16 -12.89 16.44
N GLY A 453 4.79 -11.98 15.68
CA GLY A 453 4.73 -11.93 14.23
C GLY A 453 5.53 -13.03 13.56
N THR A 454 4.86 -13.83 12.74
CA THR A 454 5.40 -15.10 12.22
C THR A 454 6.02 -14.99 10.83
N ASP A 455 5.59 -14.04 9.99
CA ASP A 455 5.91 -13.99 8.55
C ASP A 455 6.23 -12.55 8.11
N ARG A 456 7.38 -12.05 8.54
CA ARG A 456 7.87 -10.69 8.28
C ARG A 456 8.43 -10.57 6.87
N GLN A 457 7.72 -9.84 6.01
CA GLN A 457 8.06 -9.66 4.60
C GLN A 457 8.10 -8.18 4.18
N ALA A 458 8.95 -7.85 3.22
CA ALA A 458 9.01 -6.54 2.56
C ALA A 458 8.85 -6.72 1.04
N GLY A 459 8.07 -5.87 0.38
CA GLY A 459 7.81 -5.99 -1.05
C GLY A 459 6.82 -4.95 -1.60
N ALA A 460 6.35 -5.05 -2.85
CA ALA A 460 6.72 -6.03 -3.86
C ALA A 460 8.25 -6.04 -4.15
N PRO A 461 8.83 -7.17 -4.62
CA PRO A 461 8.19 -8.42 -5.02
C PRO A 461 7.87 -9.42 -3.89
N PHE A 462 8.21 -9.13 -2.63
CA PHE A 462 8.17 -10.11 -1.53
C PHE A 462 9.04 -11.34 -1.85
N LYS A 463 10.30 -11.10 -2.18
CA LYS A 463 11.33 -12.14 -2.34
C LYS A 463 12.50 -11.84 -1.40
N SER A 464 13.06 -12.89 -0.79
CA SER A 464 14.27 -12.79 0.04
C SER A 464 15.38 -13.70 -0.46
N TYR A 465 16.62 -13.24 -0.30
CA TYR A 465 17.84 -13.92 -0.69
C TYR A 465 18.77 -13.91 0.52
N ALA A 466 19.20 -15.09 0.98
CA ALA A 466 20.00 -15.25 2.20
C ALA A 466 19.41 -14.55 3.46
N GLY A 467 18.09 -14.40 3.54
CA GLY A 467 17.39 -13.78 4.68
C GLY A 467 17.20 -12.26 4.60
N VAL A 468 17.66 -11.61 3.52
CA VAL A 468 17.41 -10.19 3.23
C VAL A 468 16.35 -10.08 2.14
N TRP A 469 15.29 -9.30 2.36
CA TRP A 469 14.27 -9.03 1.33
C TRP A 469 14.79 -8.01 0.31
N ALA A 470 14.48 -8.21 -0.97
CA ALA A 470 14.75 -7.21 -2.00
C ALA A 470 13.45 -6.45 -2.30
N VAL A 471 13.51 -5.11 -2.43
CA VAL A 471 12.36 -4.27 -2.78
C VAL A 471 12.70 -3.28 -3.89
N ASN A 472 11.83 -3.19 -4.89
CA ASN A 472 12.01 -2.36 -6.10
C ASN A 472 11.43 -0.95 -6.01
N THR A 473 11.31 -0.41 -4.79
CA THR A 473 10.70 0.90 -4.56
C THR A 473 11.19 1.52 -3.25
N THR A 474 11.21 2.85 -3.20
CA THR A 474 11.45 3.63 -1.98
C THR A 474 10.22 3.74 -1.07
N THR A 475 9.06 3.22 -1.50
CA THR A 475 7.83 3.11 -0.69
C THR A 475 7.30 1.66 -0.66
N PRO A 476 8.07 0.69 -0.13
CA PRO A 476 7.64 -0.69 -0.07
C PRO A 476 6.51 -0.89 0.94
N THR A 477 5.70 -1.92 0.68
CA THR A 477 4.81 -2.51 1.67
C THR A 477 5.59 -3.47 2.56
N LEU A 478 5.51 -3.26 3.87
CA LEU A 478 5.94 -4.21 4.89
C LEU A 478 4.70 -4.94 5.39
N ARG A 479 4.82 -6.25 5.64
CA ARG A 479 3.72 -7.05 6.21
C ARG A 479 4.21 -8.12 7.16
N ASP A 480 3.31 -8.55 8.04
CA ASP A 480 3.52 -9.63 9.01
C ASP A 480 2.19 -10.29 9.37
N THR A 481 2.23 -11.52 9.88
CA THR A 481 1.06 -12.30 10.27
C THR A 481 1.09 -12.60 11.76
N PHE A 482 0.05 -12.14 12.46
CA PHE A 482 -0.18 -12.35 13.89
C PHE A 482 -1.44 -13.19 14.10
N THR A 483 -1.51 -13.97 15.18
CA THR A 483 -2.73 -14.69 15.57
C THR A 483 -3.07 -14.39 17.02
N ASP A 484 -4.34 -14.08 17.29
CA ASP A 484 -4.85 -14.11 18.66
C ASP A 484 -5.44 -15.49 19.01
N PRO A 485 -5.08 -16.11 20.16
CA PRO A 485 -5.68 -17.35 20.66
C PRO A 485 -7.20 -17.37 20.80
N ASP A 486 -7.86 -16.24 21.05
CA ASP A 486 -9.34 -16.18 21.12
C ASP A 486 -10.00 -15.75 19.81
N GLY A 487 -9.19 -15.34 18.82
CA GLY A 487 -9.61 -15.06 17.44
C GLY A 487 -9.91 -13.59 17.16
N ASP A 488 -9.59 -12.68 18.08
CA ASP A 488 -9.79 -11.25 17.89
C ASP A 488 -9.02 -10.65 16.70
N THR A 489 -9.49 -9.48 16.26
CA THR A 489 -8.83 -8.70 15.20
C THR A 489 -7.57 -8.05 15.74
N VAL A 490 -6.49 -8.14 14.98
CA VAL A 490 -5.15 -7.68 15.37
C VAL A 490 -4.64 -6.62 14.40
N ASN A 491 -3.93 -5.61 14.88
CA ASN A 491 -3.10 -4.76 14.04
C ASN A 491 -1.61 -4.95 14.34
N GLY A 492 -0.76 -4.51 13.41
CA GLY A 492 0.69 -4.54 13.54
C GLY A 492 1.26 -3.14 13.68
N THR A 493 2.04 -2.91 14.72
CA THR A 493 2.98 -1.79 14.77
C THR A 493 4.30 -2.23 14.16
N PHE A 494 4.72 -1.57 13.09
CA PHE A 494 5.97 -1.78 12.38
C PHE A 494 6.97 -0.69 12.78
N GLN A 495 8.18 -1.09 13.14
CA GLN A 495 9.28 -0.17 13.47
C GLN A 495 10.39 -0.30 12.44
N VAL A 496 10.75 0.78 11.73
CA VAL A 496 11.67 0.76 10.57
C VAL A 496 12.90 1.65 10.78
N TYR A 497 14.09 1.08 10.59
CA TYR A 497 15.39 1.68 10.89
C TYR A 497 16.36 1.53 9.70
N ASP A 498 17.25 2.50 9.49
CA ASP A 498 18.46 2.31 8.67
C ASP A 498 19.33 1.24 9.37
N ALA A 499 19.73 0.21 8.60
CA ALA A 499 20.39 -0.95 9.20
C ALA A 499 21.83 -0.64 9.65
N ALA A 500 22.50 0.31 9.00
CA ALA A 500 23.90 0.65 9.21
C ALA A 500 24.09 1.70 10.33
N THR A 501 23.28 2.77 10.32
CA THR A 501 23.34 3.81 11.36
C THR A 501 22.56 3.44 12.62
N ASN A 502 21.65 2.45 12.54
CA ASN A 502 20.73 2.09 13.60
C ASN A 502 19.82 3.26 14.06
N THR A 503 19.47 4.16 13.12
CA THR A 503 18.54 5.27 13.37
C THR A 503 17.16 4.99 12.77
N PRO A 504 16.07 5.40 13.42
CA PRO A 504 14.72 5.27 12.88
C PRO A 504 14.52 6.14 11.63
N ILE A 505 13.59 5.75 10.76
CA ILE A 505 13.02 6.66 9.76
C ILE A 505 12.13 7.73 10.42
N THR A 506 11.84 8.81 9.71
CA THR A 506 10.96 9.88 10.24
C THR A 506 9.50 9.51 10.03
N THR A 507 8.75 9.39 11.12
CA THR A 507 7.28 9.21 11.11
C THR A 507 6.62 10.17 12.10
N PRO A 508 5.33 10.50 11.94
CA PRO A 508 4.62 11.41 12.86
C PRO A 508 4.59 10.93 14.32
N ALA A 509 4.66 9.62 14.55
CA ALA A 509 4.70 9.01 15.89
C ALA A 509 6.10 8.95 16.51
N GLY A 510 7.16 9.28 15.74
CA GLY A 510 8.54 9.06 16.16
C GLY A 510 8.99 7.60 16.08
N GLU A 511 10.26 7.36 16.41
CA GLU A 511 10.92 6.04 16.46
C GLU A 511 10.72 5.13 15.23
N GLY A 512 10.42 5.68 14.05
CA GLY A 512 10.21 4.89 12.84
C GLY A 512 8.94 4.03 12.87
N LEU A 513 7.97 4.39 13.73
CA LEU A 513 6.74 3.63 13.96
C LEU A 513 5.69 3.92 12.88
N ILE A 514 5.11 2.86 12.33
CA ILE A 514 3.97 2.87 11.39
C ILE A 514 2.99 1.79 11.87
N VAL A 515 1.70 2.10 11.96
CA VAL A 515 0.68 1.16 12.47
C VAL A 515 -0.27 0.78 11.33
N SER A 516 -0.61 -0.52 11.22
CA SER A 516 -1.59 -1.00 10.24
C SER A 516 -3.03 -0.79 10.71
N ASP A 517 -3.98 -0.93 9.78
CA ASP A 517 -5.36 -1.22 10.14
C ASP A 517 -5.48 -2.59 10.85
N PHE A 518 -6.59 -2.80 11.53
CA PHE A 518 -6.95 -4.09 12.11
C PHE A 518 -7.33 -5.11 11.03
N VAL A 519 -6.77 -6.32 11.13
CA VAL A 519 -7.06 -7.47 10.29
C VAL A 519 -7.57 -8.65 11.12
N ALA A 520 -8.19 -9.65 10.50
CA ALA A 520 -8.56 -10.87 11.21
C ALA A 520 -7.32 -11.66 11.69
N SER A 521 -7.41 -12.34 12.84
CA SER A 521 -6.39 -13.27 13.32
C SER A 521 -5.94 -14.22 12.21
N GLY A 522 -4.62 -14.29 11.94
CA GLY A 522 -4.02 -15.09 10.89
C GLY A 522 -3.99 -14.46 9.48
N ALA A 523 -4.50 -13.25 9.30
CA ALA A 523 -4.34 -12.48 8.06
C ALA A 523 -3.06 -11.59 8.13
N PRO A 524 -2.45 -11.26 6.97
CA PRO A 524 -1.28 -10.39 6.94
C PRO A 524 -1.67 -8.92 7.18
N ALA A 525 -1.26 -8.39 8.33
CA ALA A 525 -1.28 -6.96 8.62
C ALA A 525 -0.19 -6.26 7.79
N SER A 526 -0.51 -5.12 7.19
CA SER A 526 0.36 -4.45 6.20
C SER A 526 0.47 -2.95 6.42
N VAL A 527 1.63 -2.37 6.14
CA VAL A 527 1.87 -0.91 6.09
C VAL A 527 2.72 -0.54 4.89
N THR A 528 2.57 0.67 4.36
CA THR A 528 3.46 1.22 3.32
C THR A 528 4.41 2.22 3.93
N VAL A 529 5.71 2.12 3.63
CA VAL A 529 6.71 3.08 4.10
C VAL A 529 6.50 4.45 3.41
N PRO A 530 6.46 5.58 4.16
CA PRO A 530 6.25 6.89 3.57
C PRO A 530 7.32 7.31 2.56
N ALA A 531 6.92 8.09 1.56
CA ALA A 531 7.82 8.64 0.55
C ALA A 531 8.94 9.50 1.16
N GLY A 532 10.12 9.47 0.52
CA GLY A 532 11.30 10.24 0.94
C GLY A 532 12.05 9.69 2.17
N GLN A 533 11.61 8.58 2.77
CA GLN A 533 12.30 7.95 3.91
C GLN A 533 13.40 6.98 3.52
N LEU A 534 13.27 6.35 2.34
CA LEU A 534 14.21 5.33 1.86
C LEU A 534 15.05 5.83 0.68
N GLN A 535 16.25 5.29 0.54
CA GLN A 535 17.21 5.61 -0.52
C GLN A 535 17.65 4.33 -1.24
N ASP A 536 17.92 4.44 -2.53
CA ASP A 536 18.44 3.35 -3.35
C ASP A 536 19.82 2.86 -2.86
N GLY A 537 20.12 1.58 -3.08
CA GLY A 537 21.36 0.92 -2.66
C GLY A 537 21.55 0.76 -1.13
N LYS A 538 20.54 1.11 -0.32
CA LYS A 538 20.63 1.01 1.16
C LYS A 538 19.89 -0.20 1.73
N THR A 539 20.46 -0.74 2.81
CA THR A 539 19.81 -1.76 3.64
C THR A 539 19.11 -1.12 4.84
N TYR A 540 17.85 -1.49 5.01
CA TYR A 540 17.01 -1.14 6.14
C TYR A 540 16.64 -2.40 6.93
N LYS A 541 16.08 -2.20 8.12
CA LYS A 541 15.54 -3.29 8.94
C LYS A 541 14.24 -2.87 9.58
N PHE A 542 13.34 -3.83 9.74
CA PHE A 542 12.09 -3.63 10.46
C PHE A 542 11.81 -4.76 11.45
N ARG A 543 10.98 -4.45 12.44
CA ARG A 543 10.39 -5.42 13.37
C ARG A 543 8.96 -5.01 13.71
N THR A 544 8.25 -5.89 14.40
CA THR A 544 6.80 -5.83 14.58
C THR A 544 6.37 -6.14 16.00
N ASN A 545 5.25 -5.56 16.42
CA ASN A 545 4.57 -5.87 17.67
C ASN A 545 3.05 -5.75 17.45
N ALA A 546 2.28 -6.71 17.97
CA ALA A 546 0.86 -6.86 17.70
C ALA A 546 -0.02 -6.26 18.81
N TYR A 547 -1.22 -5.80 18.44
CA TYR A 547 -2.24 -5.28 19.37
C TYR A 547 -3.64 -5.77 18.95
N ASP A 548 -4.43 -6.28 19.91
CA ASP A 548 -5.76 -6.88 19.70
C ASP A 548 -6.93 -5.89 19.89
N GLY A 549 -6.64 -4.65 20.32
CA GLY A 549 -7.65 -3.65 20.72
C GLY A 549 -7.67 -3.35 22.23
N THR A 550 -7.12 -4.25 23.05
CA THR A 550 -7.05 -4.20 24.52
C THR A 550 -5.61 -4.31 25.04
N HIS A 551 -4.80 -5.17 24.43
CA HIS A 551 -3.49 -5.60 24.88
C HIS A 551 -2.47 -5.65 23.74
N TYR A 552 -1.27 -5.12 24.01
CA TYR A 552 -0.10 -5.37 23.18
C TYR A 552 0.51 -6.74 23.51
N ASN A 553 1.14 -7.36 22.53
CA ASN A 553 2.13 -8.40 22.81
C ASN A 553 3.29 -7.81 23.64
N LEU A 554 3.84 -8.57 24.57
CA LEU A 554 4.95 -8.17 25.45
C LEU A 554 6.29 -8.05 24.71
N GLY A 555 6.45 -8.73 23.57
CA GLY A 555 7.69 -8.79 22.80
C GLY A 555 7.61 -8.05 21.47
N TRP A 556 8.68 -7.36 21.10
CA TRP A 556 8.94 -7.05 19.68
C TRP A 556 9.55 -8.27 19.00
N SER A 557 9.12 -8.53 17.76
CA SER A 557 9.73 -9.58 16.95
C SER A 557 11.22 -9.30 16.64
N PRO A 558 12.01 -10.34 16.27
CA PRO A 558 13.36 -10.14 15.77
C PRO A 558 13.39 -9.28 14.50
N TRP A 559 14.42 -8.43 14.39
CA TRP A 559 14.66 -7.60 13.21
C TRP A 559 14.82 -8.44 11.92
N THR A 560 14.06 -8.07 10.90
CA THR A 560 14.19 -8.55 9.52
C THR A 560 14.80 -7.44 8.66
N GLN A 561 15.74 -7.79 7.76
CA GLN A 561 16.39 -6.83 6.86
C GLN A 561 15.78 -6.81 5.47
N PHE A 562 15.81 -5.65 4.82
CA PHE A 562 15.51 -5.49 3.40
C PHE A 562 16.47 -4.49 2.74
N VAL A 563 16.81 -4.73 1.48
CA VAL A 563 17.59 -3.81 0.63
C VAL A 563 16.66 -3.14 -0.36
N VAL A 564 16.79 -1.82 -0.47
CA VAL A 564 16.13 -1.01 -1.49
C VAL A 564 17.04 -0.99 -2.70
N ASP A 565 16.50 -1.45 -3.81
CA ASP A 565 17.20 -1.61 -5.07
C ASP A 565 16.22 -1.20 -6.18
N THR A 566 16.30 0.06 -6.61
CA THR A 566 15.46 0.66 -7.67
C THR A 566 16.21 0.81 -8.99
N THR A 567 17.44 0.29 -9.06
CA THR A 567 18.26 0.37 -10.27
C THR A 567 17.93 -0.81 -11.18
N GLU A 568 17.54 -0.53 -12.42
CA GLU A 568 17.32 -1.61 -13.41
C GLU A 568 18.65 -2.27 -13.80
N PRO A 569 18.70 -3.62 -13.92
CA PRO A 569 19.90 -4.29 -14.38
C PRO A 569 20.19 -3.91 -15.84
N GLY A 570 21.47 -3.65 -16.12
CA GLY A 570 21.93 -3.31 -17.47
C GLY A 570 21.54 -4.31 -18.57
N GLU A 571 21.47 -3.81 -19.79
CA GLU A 571 21.13 -4.56 -21.00
C GLU A 571 22.01 -5.83 -21.15
N PRO A 572 21.43 -7.01 -21.49
CA PRO A 572 22.22 -8.19 -21.82
C PRO A 572 23.22 -7.96 -22.97
N SER A 573 24.28 -8.75 -23.01
CA SER A 573 25.21 -8.77 -24.15
C SER A 573 24.45 -9.04 -25.46
N PRO A 574 24.89 -8.50 -26.61
CA PRO A 574 24.28 -8.79 -27.91
C PRO A 574 24.02 -10.28 -28.11
N VAL A 575 22.77 -10.64 -28.43
CA VAL A 575 22.40 -12.02 -28.72
C VAL A 575 23.18 -12.53 -29.93
N THR A 576 23.50 -13.82 -29.96
CA THR A 576 24.15 -14.46 -31.11
C THR A 576 23.42 -15.74 -31.54
N SER A 577 23.29 -15.95 -32.85
CA SER A 577 22.85 -17.22 -33.45
C SER A 577 23.71 -17.57 -34.66
N ALA A 578 24.07 -18.84 -34.80
CA ALA A 578 24.80 -19.35 -35.96
C ALA A 578 23.84 -19.82 -37.09
N GLN A 579 22.65 -20.30 -36.73
CA GLN A 579 21.64 -20.78 -37.67
C GLN A 579 20.85 -19.64 -38.31
N TYR A 580 20.61 -18.56 -37.58
CA TYR A 580 19.94 -17.35 -38.06
C TYR A 580 20.80 -16.11 -37.79
N PRO A 581 21.84 -15.86 -38.60
CA PRO A 581 22.67 -14.67 -38.45
C PRO A 581 21.83 -13.40 -38.57
N GLU A 582 22.11 -12.43 -37.71
CA GLU A 582 21.37 -11.16 -37.60
C GLU A 582 21.21 -10.48 -38.97
N GLY A 583 20.00 -10.00 -39.25
CA GLY A 583 19.68 -9.29 -40.48
C GLY A 583 19.87 -10.05 -41.79
N SER A 584 20.19 -11.35 -41.74
CA SER A 584 20.50 -12.18 -42.90
C SER A 584 19.42 -13.24 -43.11
N TYR A 585 19.15 -13.57 -44.38
CA TYR A 585 18.24 -14.66 -44.74
C TYR A 585 18.89 -16.01 -44.47
N SER A 586 18.22 -16.86 -43.68
CA SER A 586 18.65 -18.22 -43.38
C SER A 586 17.47 -19.13 -43.04
N GLY A 587 17.69 -20.45 -43.12
CA GLY A 587 16.71 -21.47 -42.77
C GLY A 587 15.36 -21.30 -43.47
N GLY A 588 14.28 -21.43 -42.71
CA GLY A 588 12.91 -21.18 -43.14
C GLY A 588 11.89 -21.53 -42.06
N ALA A 589 10.60 -21.36 -42.37
CA ALA A 589 9.48 -21.74 -41.51
C ALA A 589 9.63 -23.17 -40.98
N GLY A 590 9.44 -23.36 -39.67
CA GLY A 590 9.52 -24.67 -39.02
C GLY A 590 10.94 -25.20 -38.75
N GLN A 591 12.00 -24.48 -39.14
CA GLN A 591 13.38 -24.86 -38.79
C GLN A 591 13.80 -24.24 -37.45
N ALA A 592 14.50 -25.00 -36.60
CA ALA A 592 14.91 -24.53 -35.28
C ALA A 592 16.33 -23.92 -35.31
N GLY A 593 16.51 -22.78 -34.67
CA GLY A 593 17.82 -22.19 -34.39
C GLY A 593 18.20 -22.27 -32.91
N THR A 594 19.38 -21.76 -32.57
CA THR A 594 19.80 -21.55 -31.17
C THR A 594 20.36 -20.15 -31.02
N TRP A 595 19.98 -19.48 -29.94
CA TRP A 595 20.40 -18.14 -29.57
C TRP A 595 21.11 -18.20 -28.22
N THR A 596 22.13 -17.36 -28.03
CA THR A 596 22.88 -17.24 -26.78
C THR A 596 23.04 -15.78 -26.40
N ALA A 597 22.81 -15.46 -25.12
CA ALA A 597 22.98 -14.13 -24.53
C ALA A 597 23.57 -14.23 -23.11
N THR A 598 24.27 -13.20 -22.66
CA THR A 598 24.93 -13.13 -21.35
C THR A 598 24.42 -11.93 -20.57
N THR A 599 24.13 -12.11 -19.29
CA THR A 599 23.67 -11.02 -18.42
C THR A 599 24.83 -10.22 -17.84
N VAL A 600 24.51 -8.99 -17.43
CA VAL A 600 25.38 -8.17 -16.56
C VAL A 600 25.47 -8.73 -15.13
N ASN A 601 26.40 -8.18 -14.33
CA ASN A 601 26.71 -8.62 -12.96
C ASN A 601 25.54 -8.50 -11.96
N ASP A 602 24.57 -7.64 -12.24
CA ASP A 602 23.44 -7.34 -11.38
C ASP A 602 22.23 -8.28 -11.59
N ALA A 603 22.21 -8.97 -12.73
CA ALA A 603 21.10 -9.85 -13.09
C ALA A 603 21.05 -11.12 -12.21
N ASN A 604 19.83 -11.50 -11.86
CA ASN A 604 19.48 -12.74 -11.18
C ASN A 604 18.97 -13.79 -12.18
N ARG A 605 18.26 -13.35 -13.23
CA ARG A 605 17.81 -14.19 -14.34
C ARG A 605 17.88 -13.48 -15.69
N LEU A 606 17.89 -14.28 -16.74
CA LEU A 606 17.72 -13.87 -18.13
C LEU A 606 16.33 -14.34 -18.59
N GLU A 607 15.57 -13.47 -19.22
CA GLU A 607 14.32 -13.84 -19.91
C GLU A 607 14.47 -13.59 -21.41
N TYR A 608 13.78 -14.39 -22.23
CA TYR A 608 13.65 -14.19 -23.66
C TYR A 608 12.19 -14.22 -24.10
N ARG A 609 11.88 -13.55 -25.21
CA ARG A 609 10.68 -13.84 -26.01
C ARG A 609 11.02 -13.81 -27.50
N VAL A 610 10.09 -14.29 -28.29
CA VAL A 610 10.20 -14.47 -29.75
C VAL A 610 9.02 -13.78 -30.35
N ASP A 611 9.24 -13.00 -31.40
CA ASP A 611 8.18 -12.38 -32.19
C ASP A 611 7.16 -11.64 -31.30
N GLY A 612 7.66 -11.07 -30.21
CA GLY A 612 6.87 -10.42 -29.18
C GLY A 612 6.76 -8.93 -29.45
N GLU A 613 5.54 -8.43 -29.38
CA GLU A 613 5.26 -7.00 -29.57
C GLU A 613 5.31 -6.31 -28.21
N ASP A 614 6.01 -5.18 -28.14
CA ASP A 614 5.79 -4.27 -27.01
C ASP A 614 4.34 -3.77 -27.05
N PRO A 615 3.70 -3.55 -25.89
CA PRO A 615 2.42 -2.85 -25.87
C PRO A 615 2.61 -1.48 -26.54
N ASP A 616 1.72 -1.10 -27.47
CA ASP A 616 1.65 0.30 -27.92
C ASP A 616 1.34 1.14 -26.67
N PRO A 617 2.25 2.05 -26.26
CA PRO A 617 2.17 2.72 -24.97
C PRO A 617 0.95 3.65 -24.86
N ASP A 618 0.30 3.98 -25.97
CA ASP A 618 -0.85 4.89 -26.03
C ASP A 618 -2.13 4.25 -26.56
N ALA A 619 -2.05 3.22 -27.43
CA ALA A 619 -3.24 2.58 -28.00
C ALA A 619 -3.90 1.52 -27.09
N GLY A 620 -3.30 1.23 -25.92
CA GLY A 620 -3.81 0.20 -24.99
C GLY A 620 -3.69 -1.23 -25.53
N ALA A 621 -2.89 -1.45 -26.57
CA ALA A 621 -2.60 -2.77 -27.10
C ALA A 621 -1.82 -3.58 -26.04
N THR A 622 -2.33 -4.74 -25.66
CA THR A 622 -1.58 -5.69 -24.82
C THR A 622 -0.40 -6.23 -25.62
N GLY A 623 0.81 -6.02 -25.12
CA GLY A 623 2.02 -6.57 -25.74
C GLY A 623 1.92 -8.08 -25.91
N SER A 624 2.36 -8.58 -27.06
CA SER A 624 2.27 -9.99 -27.43
C SER A 624 3.59 -10.72 -27.17
N GLY A 625 3.55 -12.05 -27.26
CA GLY A 625 4.69 -12.91 -26.92
C GLY A 625 4.88 -13.12 -25.41
N THR A 626 5.12 -14.36 -25.01
CA THR A 626 5.36 -14.72 -23.60
C THR A 626 6.85 -14.64 -23.28
N TRP A 627 7.23 -13.83 -22.29
CA TRP A 627 8.55 -13.87 -21.69
C TRP A 627 8.79 -15.22 -21.00
N ARG A 628 9.93 -15.84 -21.28
CA ARG A 628 10.34 -17.16 -20.78
C ARG A 628 11.71 -17.04 -20.13
N THR A 629 11.87 -17.59 -18.94
CA THR A 629 13.18 -17.65 -18.28
C THR A 629 14.13 -18.58 -19.06
N VAL A 630 15.35 -18.11 -19.32
CA VAL A 630 16.42 -18.91 -19.90
C VAL A 630 17.13 -19.68 -18.78
N ASN A 631 17.48 -20.94 -19.01
CA ASN A 631 18.40 -21.66 -18.12
C ASN A 631 19.80 -21.09 -18.31
N THR A 632 20.38 -20.55 -17.23
CA THR A 632 21.68 -19.87 -17.27
C THR A 632 22.77 -20.66 -16.55
N THR A 633 24.03 -20.42 -16.96
CA THR A 633 25.24 -20.91 -16.31
C THR A 633 26.09 -19.72 -15.88
N SER A 634 26.38 -19.61 -14.59
CA SER A 634 27.16 -18.50 -14.03
C SER A 634 28.65 -18.81 -14.00
N THR A 635 29.46 -17.82 -14.37
CA THR A 635 30.92 -17.82 -14.25
C THR A 635 31.38 -16.53 -13.57
N THR A 636 32.67 -16.42 -13.24
CA THR A 636 33.27 -15.15 -12.74
C THR A 636 33.26 -14.02 -13.77
N SER A 637 32.87 -14.27 -15.01
CA SER A 637 32.84 -13.31 -16.12
C SER A 637 31.42 -12.91 -16.55
N GLY A 638 30.39 -13.40 -15.86
CA GLY A 638 28.98 -13.18 -16.19
C GLY A 638 28.17 -14.48 -16.22
N THR A 639 26.87 -14.35 -16.47
CA THR A 639 25.92 -15.46 -16.47
C THR A 639 25.30 -15.61 -17.87
N THR A 640 25.65 -16.70 -18.57
CA THR A 640 25.25 -16.94 -19.97
C THR A 640 24.09 -17.92 -20.04
N GLY A 641 23.12 -17.66 -20.93
CA GLY A 641 22.01 -18.57 -21.22
C GLY A 641 21.83 -18.79 -22.71
N SER A 642 21.39 -19.99 -23.08
CA SER A 642 21.06 -20.36 -24.46
C SER A 642 19.63 -20.88 -24.55
N PHE A 643 18.95 -20.56 -25.64
CA PHE A 643 17.57 -20.96 -25.90
C PHE A 643 17.33 -21.27 -27.38
N ALA A 644 16.32 -22.10 -27.64
CA ALA A 644 15.93 -22.50 -28.99
C ALA A 644 14.63 -21.81 -29.41
N VAL A 645 14.55 -21.45 -30.69
CA VAL A 645 13.40 -20.79 -31.32
C VAL A 645 13.19 -21.42 -32.70
N THR A 646 11.92 -21.54 -33.09
CA THR A 646 11.51 -22.04 -34.40
C THR A 646 10.57 -21.02 -35.02
N PRO A 647 10.96 -20.30 -36.10
CA PRO A 647 10.08 -19.35 -36.77
C PRO A 647 8.86 -20.06 -37.34
N ALA A 648 7.68 -19.50 -37.12
CA ALA A 648 6.43 -20.08 -37.62
C ALA A 648 6.19 -19.85 -39.12
N THR A 649 6.88 -18.86 -39.70
CA THR A 649 6.73 -18.38 -41.08
C THR A 649 8.09 -18.09 -41.70
N ASP A 650 8.13 -17.81 -43.00
CA ASP A 650 9.24 -17.11 -43.64
C ASP A 650 9.02 -15.59 -43.51
N GLY A 651 10.09 -14.80 -43.51
CA GLY A 651 10.05 -13.34 -43.40
C GLY A 651 10.85 -12.76 -42.24
N ALA A 652 10.46 -11.57 -41.79
CA ALA A 652 11.09 -10.88 -40.66
C ALA A 652 10.61 -11.44 -39.33
N HIS A 653 11.57 -11.77 -38.46
CA HIS A 653 11.38 -12.29 -37.12
C HIS A 653 12.36 -11.62 -36.17
N HIS A 654 12.07 -11.66 -34.87
CA HIS A 654 12.98 -11.13 -33.86
C HIS A 654 12.97 -11.95 -32.57
N VAL A 655 14.11 -11.89 -31.89
CA VAL A 655 14.30 -12.42 -30.55
C VAL A 655 14.62 -11.25 -29.63
N GLU A 656 13.97 -11.20 -28.48
CA GLU A 656 14.25 -10.22 -27.44
C GLU A 656 14.75 -10.93 -26.19
N THR A 657 15.72 -10.31 -25.51
CA THR A 657 16.26 -10.81 -24.25
C THR A 657 16.40 -9.68 -23.24
N ARG A 658 16.15 -9.94 -21.96
CA ARG A 658 16.27 -8.95 -20.88
C ARG A 658 16.81 -9.57 -19.60
N ALA A 659 17.58 -8.79 -18.86
CA ALA A 659 17.98 -9.13 -17.51
C ALA A 659 16.87 -8.78 -16.52
N ILE A 660 16.73 -9.56 -15.44
CA ILE A 660 15.96 -9.18 -14.26
C ILE A 660 16.79 -9.50 -13.03
N ASP A 661 16.84 -8.57 -12.08
CA ASP A 661 17.65 -8.65 -10.86
C ASP A 661 16.96 -9.43 -9.71
N ARG A 662 17.40 -9.19 -8.48
CA ARG A 662 16.85 -9.80 -7.26
C ARG A 662 15.60 -9.10 -6.76
N ALA A 663 15.49 -7.78 -6.93
CA ALA A 663 14.32 -6.95 -6.61
C ALA A 663 13.19 -7.06 -7.64
N ASP A 664 13.39 -7.81 -8.74
CA ASP A 664 12.53 -7.83 -9.93
C ASP A 664 12.46 -6.50 -10.69
N ASN A 665 13.49 -5.64 -10.65
CA ASN A 665 13.60 -4.58 -11.66
C ASN A 665 13.89 -5.22 -13.02
N VAL A 666 13.17 -4.77 -14.03
CA VAL A 666 13.24 -5.31 -15.39
C VAL A 666 14.21 -4.49 -16.20
N GLY A 667 15.33 -5.08 -16.57
CA GLY A 667 16.37 -4.43 -17.35
C GLY A 667 15.95 -4.10 -18.78
N THR A 668 16.75 -3.25 -19.42
CA THR A 668 16.59 -2.92 -20.84
C THR A 668 16.65 -4.18 -21.70
N THR A 669 15.75 -4.26 -22.69
CA THR A 669 15.66 -5.38 -23.62
C THR A 669 16.68 -5.22 -24.75
N ASN A 670 17.54 -6.22 -24.92
CA ASN A 670 18.37 -6.41 -26.12
C ASN A 670 17.55 -7.13 -27.21
N GLU A 671 17.63 -6.65 -28.45
CA GLU A 671 16.86 -7.17 -29.59
C GLU A 671 17.77 -7.75 -30.67
N TYR A 672 17.34 -8.85 -31.27
CA TYR A 672 18.04 -9.57 -32.34
C TYR A 672 17.08 -9.89 -33.50
N GLY A 673 17.11 -9.06 -34.55
CA GLY A 673 16.31 -9.26 -35.75
C GLY A 673 16.96 -10.22 -36.75
N PHE A 674 16.18 -11.12 -37.35
CA PHE A 674 16.67 -12.08 -38.34
C PHE A 674 15.62 -12.33 -39.44
N LEU A 675 16.03 -12.96 -40.55
CA LEU A 675 15.16 -13.24 -41.69
C LEU A 675 15.09 -14.74 -41.94
N ALA A 676 13.89 -15.32 -41.84
CA ALA A 676 13.62 -16.72 -42.16
C ALA A 676 13.33 -16.88 -43.66
N GLY A 677 13.91 -17.92 -44.28
CA GLY A 677 13.67 -18.28 -45.67
C GLY A 677 14.75 -17.76 -46.63
N THR A 678 14.41 -17.66 -47.92
CA THR A 678 15.35 -17.28 -48.99
C THR A 678 15.37 -15.78 -49.25
N ALA A 679 16.57 -15.23 -49.49
CA ALA A 679 16.74 -13.83 -49.88
C ALA A 679 16.03 -13.50 -51.22
N PRO A 680 15.49 -12.27 -51.37
CA PRO A 680 15.03 -11.78 -52.67
C PRO A 680 16.20 -11.66 -53.65
N ALA A 681 15.89 -11.65 -54.95
CA ALA A 681 16.90 -11.48 -55.98
C ALA A 681 17.65 -10.15 -55.83
N THR A 682 18.98 -10.19 -55.91
CA THR A 682 19.85 -9.00 -55.82
C THR A 682 19.47 -7.95 -56.87
N ARG A 683 19.18 -6.74 -56.41
CA ARG A 683 18.79 -5.59 -57.24
C ARG A 683 19.82 -4.47 -57.14
N ALA A 684 19.85 -3.58 -58.13
CA ALA A 684 20.66 -2.36 -58.06
C ALA A 684 20.10 -1.39 -57.01
N HIS A 685 20.99 -0.63 -56.37
CA HIS A 685 20.64 0.45 -55.45
C HIS A 685 20.10 1.67 -56.22
N LYS A 686 19.01 2.24 -55.69
CA LYS A 686 18.45 3.55 -56.09
C LYS A 686 18.99 4.71 -55.25
N VAL A 687 19.56 4.44 -54.08
CA VAL A 687 20.27 5.41 -53.24
C VAL A 687 21.74 4.98 -53.19
N ASP A 688 22.66 5.85 -53.58
CA ASP A 688 24.11 5.63 -53.49
C ASP A 688 24.79 6.96 -53.14
N ILE A 689 24.64 7.36 -51.86
CA ILE A 689 25.19 8.61 -51.33
C ILE A 689 26.50 8.29 -50.61
N THR A 690 27.59 8.89 -51.05
CA THR A 690 28.90 8.80 -50.39
C THR A 690 28.96 9.78 -49.22
N LEU A 691 29.38 9.30 -48.06
CA LEU A 691 29.40 10.06 -46.82
C LEU A 691 30.85 10.32 -46.38
N ASN A 692 31.07 11.45 -45.71
CA ASN A 692 32.31 11.68 -44.99
C ASN A 692 32.38 10.75 -43.77
N LYS A 693 33.60 10.54 -43.25
CA LYS A 693 33.77 9.90 -41.95
C LYS A 693 33.18 10.81 -40.86
N PRO A 694 32.35 10.30 -39.92
CA PRO A 694 31.90 11.08 -38.78
C PRO A 694 33.04 11.71 -37.99
N ASP A 695 32.92 13.00 -37.68
CA ASP A 695 33.87 13.75 -36.85
C ASP A 695 33.31 13.96 -35.43
N PRO A 696 33.79 13.23 -34.39
CA PRO A 696 33.35 13.42 -33.01
C PRO A 696 33.69 14.80 -32.42
N ALA A 697 34.61 15.54 -33.03
CA ALA A 697 35.04 16.87 -32.60
C ALA A 697 34.29 18.02 -33.30
N ALA A 698 33.47 17.72 -34.31
CA ALA A 698 32.66 18.74 -34.98
C ALA A 698 31.64 19.35 -34.02
N ALA A 699 31.78 20.66 -33.78
CA ALA A 699 30.82 21.45 -33.03
C ALA A 699 29.47 21.53 -33.75
N ASP A 700 28.38 21.66 -33.00
CA ASP A 700 27.06 21.83 -33.59
C ASP A 700 26.99 23.16 -34.37
N PRO A 701 26.38 23.17 -35.56
CA PRO A 701 26.23 24.38 -36.37
C PRO A 701 25.29 25.39 -35.67
N ALA A 702 25.43 26.66 -36.04
CA ALA A 702 24.53 27.68 -35.53
C ALA A 702 23.13 27.54 -36.16
N ASP A 703 22.12 27.29 -35.31
CA ASP A 703 20.72 27.18 -35.74
C ASP A 703 20.22 28.46 -36.45
N TRP A 704 19.30 28.27 -37.39
CA TRP A 704 18.85 29.31 -38.30
C TRP A 704 17.86 30.28 -37.64
N ASN A 705 18.33 31.51 -37.36
CA ASN A 705 17.55 32.65 -36.87
C ASN A 705 17.65 33.89 -37.79
N ASN A 706 17.81 33.70 -39.10
CA ASN A 706 17.96 34.81 -40.03
C ASN A 706 16.62 35.55 -40.26
N PRO A 707 16.63 36.82 -40.69
CA PRO A 707 15.40 37.60 -40.78
C PRO A 707 14.48 37.16 -41.93
N TYR A 708 13.21 36.87 -41.64
CA TYR A 708 12.16 36.60 -42.64
C TYR A 708 11.41 37.87 -43.06
N PRO A 709 10.84 37.90 -44.28
CA PRO A 709 9.82 38.88 -44.69
C PRO A 709 8.69 39.00 -43.67
N ALA A 710 8.45 40.22 -43.16
CA ALA A 710 7.40 40.45 -42.17
C ALA A 710 5.97 40.37 -42.74
N PHE A 711 5.80 40.61 -44.04
CA PHE A 711 4.50 40.75 -44.71
C PHE A 711 4.43 39.90 -45.98
N GLY A 712 3.33 39.15 -46.16
CA GLY A 712 3.14 38.21 -47.29
C GLY A 712 2.35 38.77 -48.47
N TRP A 713 2.82 39.83 -49.12
CA TRP A 713 2.30 40.27 -50.43
C TRP A 713 3.39 40.19 -51.50
N ASP A 714 3.03 39.64 -52.65
CA ASP A 714 3.72 39.52 -53.93
C ASP A 714 5.23 39.23 -53.92
N GLY A 715 5.57 37.99 -54.26
CA GLY A 715 6.65 37.68 -55.20
C GLY A 715 8.07 37.64 -54.65
N TRP A 716 8.34 36.79 -53.65
CA TRP A 716 9.72 36.38 -53.38
C TRP A 716 10.17 35.21 -54.32
N ASN A 717 9.27 34.26 -54.64
CA ASN A 717 9.39 33.09 -55.56
C ASN A 717 10.61 32.11 -55.46
N THR A 718 10.30 30.85 -55.10
CA THR A 718 11.14 29.64 -54.92
C THR A 718 12.46 29.70 -54.12
N VAL A 719 12.46 29.05 -52.95
CA VAL A 719 13.68 28.41 -52.37
C VAL A 719 14.07 27.23 -53.25
N THR A 720 14.88 27.52 -54.27
CA THR A 720 15.80 26.50 -54.78
C THR A 720 16.80 26.13 -53.67
N SER A 721 17.51 25.02 -53.82
CA SER A 721 18.55 24.50 -52.89
C SER A 721 19.74 25.45 -52.61
N SER A 722 19.65 26.72 -53.03
CA SER A 722 20.61 27.81 -52.83
C SER A 722 20.06 29.06 -52.10
N GLY A 723 18.81 29.05 -51.58
CA GLY A 723 18.41 29.96 -50.49
C GLY A 723 17.74 31.32 -50.81
N THR A 724 17.10 31.50 -51.97
CA THR A 724 16.21 32.66 -52.23
C THR A 724 14.75 32.34 -51.88
N VAL A 725 14.01 33.18 -51.14
CA VAL A 725 12.69 32.77 -50.56
C VAL A 725 11.55 32.68 -51.59
N GLN A 726 10.50 31.91 -51.30
CA GLN A 726 9.31 31.78 -52.16
C GLN A 726 8.81 30.32 -52.30
N GLN A 727 7.73 29.95 -52.99
CA GLN A 727 6.41 30.62 -53.18
C GLN A 727 5.44 30.14 -52.08
N ASP A 728 4.21 30.66 -52.04
CA ASP A 728 3.15 30.21 -51.13
C ASP A 728 3.53 30.20 -49.62
N ALA A 729 4.48 31.06 -49.23
CA ALA A 729 4.77 31.30 -47.82
C ALA A 729 3.55 31.94 -47.13
N PRO A 730 3.13 31.44 -45.96
CA PRO A 730 2.14 32.12 -45.14
C PRO A 730 2.57 33.56 -44.83
N ALA A 731 1.62 34.49 -44.85
CA ALA A 731 1.87 35.86 -44.41
C ALA A 731 2.09 35.88 -42.89
N LEU A 732 3.36 35.88 -42.44
CA LEU A 732 3.73 35.76 -41.02
C LEU A 732 3.06 36.83 -40.14
N LEU A 733 2.87 38.03 -40.70
CA LEU A 733 1.82 38.96 -40.30
C LEU A 733 0.84 39.11 -41.46
N SER A 734 -0.46 39.25 -41.16
CA SER A 734 -1.54 39.47 -42.12
C SER A 734 -2.02 40.94 -42.12
N PRO A 735 -1.19 41.91 -42.56
CA PRO A 735 -1.58 43.31 -42.53
C PRO A 735 -2.63 43.61 -43.59
N LYS A 736 -3.42 44.64 -43.34
CA LYS A 736 -4.22 45.33 -44.36
C LYS A 736 -3.86 46.81 -44.32
N GLN A 737 -3.98 47.51 -45.44
CA GLN A 737 -4.07 48.96 -45.38
C GLN A 737 -5.29 49.31 -44.51
N ARG A 738 -5.10 50.18 -43.52
CA ARG A 738 -6.17 50.62 -42.60
C ARG A 738 -6.34 52.12 -42.74
N THR A 739 -7.57 52.57 -42.87
CA THR A 739 -7.91 53.99 -42.89
C THR A 739 -8.84 54.27 -41.72
N THR A 740 -8.33 54.96 -40.70
CA THR A 740 -9.13 55.37 -39.53
C THR A 740 -9.61 56.79 -39.75
N LYS A 741 -10.93 57.02 -39.74
CA LYS A 741 -11.51 58.36 -39.68
C LYS A 741 -11.60 58.81 -38.22
N ALA A 742 -11.33 60.08 -38.00
CA ALA A 742 -10.71 60.56 -36.78
C ALA A 742 -11.20 62.00 -36.51
N GLY A 743 -12.52 62.14 -36.33
CA GLY A 743 -13.24 63.40 -36.49
C GLY A 743 -13.11 63.95 -37.92
N ASP A 744 -12.58 65.17 -38.03
CA ASP A 744 -12.24 65.87 -39.26
C ASP A 744 -10.89 65.41 -39.88
N ALA A 745 -10.15 64.55 -39.19
CA ALA A 745 -8.93 63.94 -39.69
C ALA A 745 -9.16 62.50 -40.19
N THR A 746 -8.22 61.99 -40.98
CA THR A 746 -8.18 60.61 -41.46
C THR A 746 -6.72 60.17 -41.55
N ILE A 747 -6.41 59.03 -40.93
CA ILE A 747 -5.07 58.43 -40.94
C ILE A 747 -5.14 57.13 -41.74
N THR A 748 -4.39 57.07 -42.85
CA THR A 748 -4.21 55.84 -43.63
C THR A 748 -2.84 55.22 -43.32
N ILE A 749 -2.87 54.04 -42.72
CA ILE A 749 -1.70 53.22 -42.40
C ILE A 749 -1.48 52.18 -43.50
N THR A 750 -0.30 52.22 -44.14
CA THR A 750 0.08 51.29 -45.21
C THR A 750 1.39 50.56 -44.85
N PRO A 751 1.43 49.21 -44.82
CA PRO A 751 2.65 48.44 -44.63
C PRO A 751 3.64 48.67 -45.79
N LEU A 752 4.94 48.71 -45.49
CA LEU A 752 5.98 48.86 -46.50
C LEU A 752 6.89 47.62 -46.52
N LYS A 753 7.18 47.09 -47.71
CA LYS A 753 8.15 45.98 -47.88
C LYS A 753 9.59 46.43 -47.55
N LYS A 754 9.89 47.69 -47.82
CA LYS A 754 11.20 48.35 -47.62
C LYS A 754 11.03 49.87 -47.51
N ARG A 755 12.07 50.55 -47.06
CA ARG A 755 12.15 52.02 -46.93
C ARG A 755 11.82 52.70 -48.26
N THR A 756 11.04 53.77 -48.20
CA THR A 756 10.72 54.60 -49.37
C THR A 756 11.89 55.51 -49.74
N ALA A 757 12.02 55.82 -51.03
CA ALA A 757 13.02 56.78 -51.51
C ALA A 757 12.83 58.19 -50.90
N ARG A 758 11.58 58.56 -50.57
CA ARG A 758 11.26 59.83 -49.88
C ARG A 758 11.83 59.87 -48.46
N ALA A 759 11.67 58.79 -47.69
CA ALA A 759 12.22 58.70 -46.33
C ALA A 759 13.74 58.63 -46.32
N ALA A 760 14.33 57.84 -47.23
CA ALA A 760 15.78 57.75 -47.42
C ALA A 760 16.42 59.15 -47.65
N GLU A 761 15.83 59.97 -48.53
CA GLU A 761 16.32 61.32 -48.79
C GLU A 761 16.04 62.30 -47.62
N ALA A 762 14.93 62.14 -46.90
CA ALA A 762 14.65 62.93 -45.69
C ALA A 762 15.69 62.68 -44.58
N ILE A 763 15.98 61.41 -44.27
CA ILE A 763 17.00 60.99 -43.29
C ILE A 763 18.39 61.48 -43.70
N LYS A 764 18.74 61.36 -44.99
CA LYS A 764 20.01 61.87 -45.52
C LYS A 764 20.14 63.38 -45.36
N LYS A 765 19.07 64.14 -45.63
CA LYS A 765 19.02 65.60 -45.42
C LYS A 765 19.12 65.98 -43.94
N GLN A 766 18.52 65.21 -43.03
CA GLN A 766 18.66 65.43 -41.59
C GLN A 766 20.11 65.20 -41.13
N LYS A 767 20.73 64.06 -41.46
CA LYS A 767 22.15 63.81 -41.13
C LYS A 767 23.07 64.92 -41.65
N ALA A 768 22.81 65.43 -42.86
CA ALA A 768 23.56 66.54 -43.44
C ALA A 768 23.31 67.92 -42.77
N ARG A 769 22.21 68.09 -42.01
CA ARG A 769 21.97 69.27 -41.16
C ARG A 769 22.69 69.12 -39.81
N GLU A 770 22.61 67.93 -39.19
CA GLU A 770 23.28 67.60 -37.93
C GLU A 770 24.81 67.76 -38.07
N GLN A 771 25.40 67.16 -39.11
CA GLN A 771 26.84 67.31 -39.41
C GLN A 771 27.26 68.77 -39.67
N LYS A 772 26.36 69.62 -40.19
CA LYS A 772 26.67 71.05 -40.39
C LYS A 772 26.60 71.85 -39.11
N ALA A 773 25.73 71.48 -38.16
CA ALA A 773 25.64 72.12 -36.85
C ALA A 773 26.94 71.93 -36.04
N ASP A 774 27.57 70.76 -36.16
CA ASP A 774 28.80 70.38 -35.45
C ASP A 774 30.06 71.11 -35.98
N THR A 775 30.02 71.63 -37.21
CA THR A 775 31.20 72.24 -37.88
C THR A 775 31.41 73.74 -37.66
N GLY A 776 30.66 74.38 -36.76
CA GLY A 776 31.10 75.65 -36.17
C GLY A 776 30.02 76.70 -35.88
N LYS A 777 29.74 76.90 -34.58
CA LYS A 777 29.62 78.20 -33.91
C LYS A 777 29.46 78.00 -32.40
N THR A 778 30.28 78.67 -31.60
CA THR A 778 30.07 78.81 -30.15
C THR A 778 28.80 79.63 -29.89
N SER A 779 27.69 78.94 -29.63
CA SER A 779 26.49 79.54 -29.07
C SER A 779 26.51 79.39 -27.55
N THR A 780 26.59 80.50 -26.81
CA THR A 780 26.42 80.52 -25.35
C THR A 780 24.94 80.44 -24.99
N GLN A 781 24.28 79.37 -25.44
CA GLN A 781 22.95 78.99 -24.97
C GLN A 781 23.07 77.58 -24.42
N THR A 782 23.06 77.47 -23.09
CA THR A 782 23.08 76.21 -22.35
C THR A 782 21.75 75.49 -22.54
N VAL A 783 21.53 74.92 -23.73
CA VAL A 783 20.47 73.95 -23.95
C VAL A 783 20.94 72.65 -23.30
N THR A 784 20.61 72.48 -22.02
CA THR A 784 20.62 71.16 -21.39
C THR A 784 19.87 70.22 -22.34
N PRO A 785 20.46 69.08 -22.78
CA PRO A 785 19.75 68.14 -23.62
C PRO A 785 18.45 67.76 -22.94
N MET A 786 17.31 68.07 -23.56
CA MET A 786 16.00 67.67 -23.05
C MET A 786 15.75 66.18 -23.33
N GLY A 787 16.79 65.33 -23.30
CA GLY A 787 16.59 63.90 -23.42
C GLY A 787 15.73 63.41 -22.27
N ALA A 788 14.69 62.64 -22.56
CA ALA A 788 14.08 61.79 -21.54
C ALA A 788 15.20 60.89 -20.98
N ALA A 789 15.34 60.82 -19.66
CA ALA A 789 16.43 60.05 -19.03
C ALA A 789 16.39 58.54 -19.35
N ALA A 790 15.27 58.06 -19.91
CA ALA A 790 15.03 56.68 -20.33
C ALA A 790 15.19 56.43 -21.85
N TYR A 791 15.45 57.46 -22.68
CA TYR A 791 15.74 57.24 -24.10
C TYR A 791 17.10 56.53 -24.27
N THR A 792 17.11 55.40 -24.98
CA THR A 792 18.27 54.52 -25.15
C THR A 792 18.67 54.29 -26.62
N GLY A 793 17.86 54.80 -27.57
CA GLY A 793 18.14 54.65 -29.00
C GLY A 793 17.60 53.35 -29.59
N PRO A 794 18.04 53.00 -30.83
CA PRO A 794 17.63 51.78 -31.51
C PRO A 794 17.98 50.52 -30.71
N ILE A 795 17.07 49.55 -30.71
CA ILE A 795 17.12 48.34 -29.86
C ILE A 795 17.52 47.06 -30.61
N LEU A 796 17.59 47.11 -31.95
CA LEU A 796 17.96 45.99 -32.81
C LEU A 796 19.34 46.18 -33.45
N ASP A 797 19.97 45.05 -33.78
CA ASP A 797 21.24 44.99 -34.50
C ASP A 797 21.14 45.63 -35.90
N SER A 798 22.01 46.60 -36.17
CA SER A 798 22.08 47.32 -37.44
C SER A 798 22.54 46.45 -38.61
N SER A 799 23.10 45.27 -38.37
CA SER A 799 23.46 44.31 -39.44
C SER A 799 22.28 43.91 -40.33
N TRP A 800 21.05 43.98 -39.78
CA TRP A 800 19.82 43.65 -40.51
C TRP A 800 18.67 44.65 -40.30
N CYS A 801 18.76 45.54 -39.31
CA CYS A 801 17.78 46.58 -39.02
C CYS A 801 18.42 47.97 -38.82
N ASP A 802 19.13 48.47 -39.83
CA ASP A 802 19.75 49.80 -39.81
C ASP A 802 18.70 50.91 -39.98
N THR A 803 18.67 51.84 -39.04
CA THR A 803 17.68 52.95 -38.97
C THR A 803 17.86 53.99 -40.06
N THR A 804 18.93 53.90 -40.86
CA THR A 804 19.40 54.91 -41.81
C THR A 804 19.70 54.34 -43.20
N LEU A 805 19.83 53.01 -43.32
CA LEU A 805 19.99 52.30 -44.58
C LEU A 805 18.79 52.54 -45.52
N THR A 806 19.08 52.95 -46.75
CA THR A 806 18.08 53.27 -47.78
C THR A 806 17.41 52.03 -48.37
N ALA A 807 18.04 50.87 -48.24
CA ALA A 807 17.56 49.56 -48.68
C ALA A 807 16.88 48.74 -47.55
N GLN A 808 16.70 49.31 -46.34
CA GLN A 808 16.14 48.60 -45.19
C GLN A 808 14.79 47.94 -45.52
N LYS A 809 14.64 46.68 -45.16
CA LYS A 809 13.43 45.86 -45.40
C LYS A 809 12.63 45.67 -44.12
N SER A 810 11.34 45.35 -44.26
CA SER A 810 10.50 44.92 -43.14
C SER A 810 10.70 43.43 -42.87
N PHE A 811 11.35 43.11 -41.75
CA PHE A 811 11.79 41.75 -41.42
C PHE A 811 11.51 41.37 -39.96
N ILE A 812 11.42 40.06 -39.68
CA ILE A 812 11.28 39.49 -38.33
C ILE A 812 12.24 38.32 -38.10
N ARG A 813 12.69 38.15 -36.85
CA ARG A 813 13.37 36.97 -36.29
C ARG A 813 12.46 36.35 -35.20
N ARG A 814 12.90 35.29 -34.52
CA ARG A 814 12.08 34.66 -33.45
C ARG A 814 11.73 35.60 -32.29
N SER A 815 12.55 36.59 -31.99
CA SER A 815 12.33 37.54 -30.87
C SER A 815 12.43 39.02 -31.26
N GLU A 816 12.62 39.32 -32.54
CA GLU A 816 12.90 40.69 -33.01
C GLU A 816 12.06 41.02 -34.25
N ALA A 817 11.56 42.25 -34.38
CA ALA A 817 10.86 42.71 -35.56
C ALA A 817 11.26 44.14 -35.95
N CYS A 818 11.55 44.31 -37.23
CA CYS A 818 11.97 45.55 -37.87
C CYS A 818 10.89 45.90 -38.90
N LEU A 819 9.94 46.77 -38.56
CA LEU A 819 8.73 47.01 -39.36
C LEU A 819 8.68 48.43 -39.90
N LEU A 820 8.48 48.56 -41.22
CA LEU A 820 8.26 49.84 -41.90
C LEU A 820 6.80 49.96 -42.36
N PHE A 821 6.21 51.12 -42.13
CA PHE A 821 4.87 51.48 -42.60
C PHE A 821 4.75 52.99 -42.75
N SER A 822 3.85 53.46 -43.61
CA SER A 822 3.55 54.89 -43.76
C SER A 822 2.25 55.27 -43.07
N TRP A 823 2.22 56.45 -42.45
CA TRP A 823 0.99 57.13 -42.03
C TRP A 823 0.75 58.32 -42.94
N ASN A 824 -0.26 58.24 -43.80
CA ASN A 824 -0.78 59.37 -44.57
C ASN A 824 -1.89 60.03 -43.75
N VAL A 825 -1.74 61.31 -43.43
CA VAL A 825 -2.62 62.06 -42.54
C VAL A 825 -3.27 63.18 -43.33
N LYS A 826 -4.59 63.06 -43.49
CA LYS A 826 -5.46 64.06 -44.11
C LYS A 826 -6.28 64.76 -43.02
N GLY A 827 -6.31 66.09 -43.00
CA GLY A 827 -7.22 66.89 -42.17
C GLY A 827 -8.13 67.75 -43.05
N ASN A 828 -9.39 67.99 -42.66
CA ASN A 828 -10.30 68.89 -43.36
C ASN A 828 -10.98 69.84 -42.38
N ASN A 829 -10.69 71.14 -42.43
CA ASN A 829 -11.29 72.13 -41.50
C ASN A 829 -12.62 72.73 -41.99
N GLY A 830 -13.37 71.99 -42.81
CA GLY A 830 -14.57 72.46 -43.51
C GLY A 830 -14.33 73.37 -44.71
N THR A 831 -13.11 73.91 -44.91
CA THR A 831 -12.79 74.81 -46.03
C THR A 831 -11.65 74.34 -46.92
N LYS A 832 -10.72 73.55 -46.38
CA LYS A 832 -9.52 73.08 -47.09
C LYS A 832 -9.08 71.71 -46.57
N ASP A 833 -8.59 70.87 -47.47
CA ASP A 833 -7.86 69.64 -47.13
C ASP A 833 -6.39 69.95 -46.85
N TYR A 834 -5.81 69.33 -45.83
CA TYR A 834 -4.38 69.38 -45.49
C TYR A 834 -3.78 67.98 -45.51
N TYR A 835 -2.56 67.82 -46.01
CA TYR A 835 -1.91 66.51 -46.15
C TYR A 835 -0.51 66.48 -45.53
N GLN A 836 -0.20 65.42 -44.78
CA GLN A 836 1.16 65.09 -44.34
C GLN A 836 1.39 63.57 -44.43
N ASP A 837 2.53 63.17 -44.99
CA ASP A 837 2.99 61.78 -45.01
C ASP A 837 4.08 61.57 -43.97
N PHE A 838 4.06 60.44 -43.27
CA PHE A 838 5.17 59.96 -42.44
C PHE A 838 5.57 58.54 -42.87
N GLU A 839 6.87 58.24 -42.85
CA GLU A 839 7.35 56.85 -42.78
C GLU A 839 7.74 56.55 -41.33
N LEU A 840 7.16 55.49 -40.77
CA LEU A 840 7.44 55.00 -39.43
C LEU A 840 8.31 53.74 -39.54
N MET A 841 9.34 53.69 -38.71
CA MET A 841 10.17 52.51 -38.49
C MET A 841 10.03 52.07 -37.05
N TRP A 842 9.31 50.97 -36.84
CA TRP A 842 9.12 50.36 -35.53
C TRP A 842 10.09 49.19 -35.38
N GLN A 843 11.01 49.32 -34.43
CA GLN A 843 11.80 48.22 -33.91
C GLN A 843 11.10 47.64 -32.67
N PHE A 844 11.07 46.31 -32.58
CA PHE A 844 10.42 45.58 -31.50
C PHE A 844 11.31 44.40 -31.09
N LYS A 845 11.47 44.18 -29.78
CA LYS A 845 12.34 43.16 -29.21
C LYS A 845 11.71 42.51 -27.99
N LEU A 846 11.61 41.19 -28.01
CA LEU A 846 11.20 40.35 -26.89
C LEU A 846 12.45 39.78 -26.19
N ASP A 847 12.35 39.55 -24.89
CA ASP A 847 13.31 38.77 -24.12
C ASP A 847 12.91 37.27 -24.11
N PRO A 848 13.67 36.35 -24.73
CA PRO A 848 13.40 34.91 -24.66
C PRO A 848 13.65 34.29 -23.28
N THR A 849 14.21 35.03 -22.33
CA THR A 849 14.66 34.57 -21.00
C THR A 849 14.12 35.40 -19.84
N GLY A 850 13.30 36.41 -20.12
CA GLY A 850 12.78 37.37 -19.17
C GLY A 850 11.40 37.90 -19.57
N ASN A 851 10.96 38.96 -18.89
CA ASN A 851 9.61 39.52 -19.06
C ASN A 851 9.57 40.84 -19.82
N THR A 852 10.71 41.38 -20.24
CA THR A 852 10.81 42.68 -20.90
C THR A 852 10.43 42.63 -22.38
N ILE A 853 9.65 43.62 -22.81
CA ILE A 853 9.19 43.82 -24.18
C ILE A 853 9.55 45.25 -24.59
N LYS A 854 10.54 45.41 -25.49
CA LYS A 854 11.06 46.73 -25.86
C LYS A 854 10.54 47.16 -27.23
N HIS A 855 10.21 48.44 -27.33
CA HIS A 855 9.80 49.13 -28.53
C HIS A 855 10.75 50.31 -28.77
N TRP A 856 11.08 50.58 -30.03
CA TRP A 856 11.67 51.84 -30.46
C TRP A 856 11.00 52.28 -31.75
N LEU A 857 10.74 53.57 -31.89
CA LEU A 857 10.03 54.13 -33.02
C LEU A 857 10.76 55.35 -33.56
N GLN A 858 10.95 55.39 -34.88
CA GLN A 858 11.34 56.58 -35.62
C GLN A 858 10.20 57.03 -36.53
N MET A 859 9.74 58.27 -36.34
CA MET A 859 8.75 58.94 -37.20
C MET A 859 9.47 59.91 -38.14
N THR A 860 9.46 59.62 -39.44
CA THR A 860 10.13 60.44 -40.48
C THR A 860 9.09 61.19 -41.30
N PRO A 861 8.93 62.52 -41.13
CA PRO A 861 8.04 63.31 -42.01
C PRO A 861 8.58 63.28 -43.44
N LEU A 862 7.71 62.97 -44.39
CA LEU A 862 8.05 62.94 -45.81
C LEU A 862 7.70 64.29 -46.46
N PRO A 863 8.56 64.83 -47.35
CA PRO A 863 8.23 66.05 -48.08
C PRO A 863 6.95 65.87 -48.91
N SER A 864 5.97 66.75 -48.69
CA SER A 864 4.76 66.82 -49.52
C SER A 864 5.04 67.60 -50.82
N GLY A 865 4.66 67.03 -51.95
CA GLY A 865 4.66 67.73 -53.25
C GLY A 865 3.37 68.50 -53.53
N ILE A 866 2.57 68.76 -52.49
CA ILE A 866 1.21 69.29 -52.55
C ILE A 866 1.22 70.69 -51.92
N THR A 867 0.59 71.67 -52.57
CA THR A 867 0.48 73.07 -52.09
C THR A 867 -0.34 73.24 -50.81
N ASP A 868 -1.05 72.20 -50.40
CA ASP A 868 -2.03 72.23 -49.32
C ASP A 868 -1.45 71.63 -48.02
N GLN A 869 -0.38 72.29 -47.57
CA GLN A 869 0.32 71.94 -46.33
C GLN A 869 -0.44 72.42 -45.09
N TRP A 870 -0.25 71.68 -43.98
CA TRP A 870 -0.75 72.04 -42.66
C TRP A 870 -0.26 73.44 -42.24
N PRO A 871 -1.15 74.30 -41.70
CA PRO A 871 -0.81 75.68 -41.35
C PRO A 871 0.21 75.74 -40.21
N SER A 872 0.92 76.87 -40.10
CA SER A 872 1.92 77.06 -39.05
C SER A 872 1.27 77.27 -37.68
N SER A 873 1.32 76.26 -36.80
CA SER A 873 0.92 76.38 -35.38
C SER A 873 1.77 75.45 -34.49
N PRO A 874 1.91 75.72 -33.18
CA PRO A 874 2.80 74.94 -32.30
C PRO A 874 2.50 73.44 -32.26
N LYS A 875 1.24 73.06 -32.48
CA LYS A 875 0.79 71.67 -32.65
C LYS A 875 -0.05 71.55 -33.93
N ALA A 876 0.49 71.93 -35.09
CA ALA A 876 -0.21 71.69 -36.35
C ALA A 876 -0.50 70.19 -36.49
N LEU A 877 0.49 69.35 -36.19
CA LEU A 877 0.35 67.90 -36.00
C LEU A 877 1.03 67.50 -34.69
N ALA A 878 0.31 66.86 -33.77
CA ALA A 878 0.89 66.33 -32.53
C ALA A 878 0.40 64.90 -32.28
N PHE A 879 1.33 63.97 -32.00
CA PHE A 879 1.00 62.54 -31.85
C PHE A 879 1.42 62.01 -30.49
N ASN A 880 0.44 61.64 -29.65
CA ASN A 880 0.72 60.83 -28.48
C ASN A 880 0.80 59.36 -28.91
N ILE A 881 2.01 58.77 -28.90
CA ILE A 881 2.20 57.36 -29.26
C ILE A 881 2.28 56.50 -28.00
N LEU A 882 1.55 55.39 -28.02
CA LEU A 882 1.50 54.35 -27.00
C LEU A 882 1.96 53.02 -27.60
N ALA A 883 2.70 52.23 -26.83
CA ALA A 883 2.92 50.81 -27.04
C ALA A 883 1.85 50.03 -26.26
N SER A 884 1.14 49.09 -26.90
CA SER A 884 -0.07 48.51 -26.33
C SER A 884 -0.10 46.99 -26.37
N CYS A 885 -0.60 46.41 -25.27
CA CYS A 885 -0.76 44.98 -25.03
C CYS A 885 -2.25 44.58 -25.15
N VAL A 886 -2.66 44.17 -26.35
CA VAL A 886 -4.07 44.26 -26.82
C VAL A 886 -5.07 43.40 -26.05
N ASN A 887 -4.63 42.31 -25.41
CA ASN A 887 -5.49 41.34 -24.71
C ASN A 887 -5.06 41.11 -23.25
N GLY A 888 -4.41 42.09 -22.64
CA GLY A 888 -3.78 41.96 -21.32
C GLY A 888 -2.66 40.92 -21.29
N GLY A 889 -2.19 40.56 -20.09
CA GLY A 889 -0.96 39.77 -19.92
C GLY A 889 0.31 40.62 -19.86
N CYS A 890 0.18 41.94 -19.81
CA CYS A 890 1.26 42.86 -19.49
C CYS A 890 0.88 43.61 -18.22
N ALA A 891 1.88 44.06 -17.45
CA ALA A 891 1.68 44.83 -16.22
C ALA A 891 0.89 46.12 -16.47
N ASP A 892 1.16 46.77 -17.61
CA ASP A 892 0.44 47.92 -18.14
C ASP A 892 -0.20 47.57 -19.49
N SER A 893 -1.42 48.05 -19.75
CA SER A 893 -2.10 47.84 -21.04
C SER A 893 -1.54 48.72 -22.15
N ASP A 894 -1.11 49.93 -21.79
CA ASP A 894 -0.57 50.97 -22.67
C ASP A 894 0.58 51.71 -21.98
N THR A 895 1.71 51.84 -22.66
CA THR A 895 2.89 52.58 -22.17
C THR A 895 3.26 53.68 -23.16
N GLY A 896 3.44 54.91 -22.67
CA GLY A 896 3.88 56.03 -23.50
C GLY A 896 5.34 55.89 -23.95
N PHE A 897 5.67 56.47 -25.10
CA PHE A 897 7.06 56.53 -25.56
C PHE A 897 7.86 57.66 -24.88
N ASP A 898 9.05 57.32 -24.38
CA ASP A 898 10.10 58.25 -23.97
C ASP A 898 10.85 58.76 -25.20
N TRP A 899 10.64 60.03 -25.55
CA TRP A 899 11.20 60.65 -26.75
C TRP A 899 12.58 61.26 -26.49
N GLU A 900 13.43 61.21 -27.52
CA GLU A 900 14.77 61.83 -27.56
C GLU A 900 14.74 63.33 -27.22
N THR A 901 13.63 64.02 -27.48
CA THR A 901 13.42 65.44 -27.19
C THR A 901 12.74 65.72 -25.85
N GLY A 902 12.42 64.66 -25.08
CA GLY A 902 11.75 64.73 -23.78
C GLY A 902 10.31 65.22 -23.83
N ARG A 903 9.71 65.25 -25.03
CA ARG A 903 8.39 65.81 -25.31
C ARG A 903 7.68 64.98 -26.37
N THR A 904 6.35 64.93 -26.29
CA THR A 904 5.50 64.36 -27.35
C THR A 904 5.85 64.97 -28.72
N PRO A 905 5.93 64.17 -29.80
CA PRO A 905 6.22 64.68 -31.14
C PRO A 905 5.19 65.70 -31.63
N THR A 906 5.67 66.87 -32.02
CA THR A 906 4.88 68.00 -32.53
C THR A 906 5.55 68.62 -33.74
N TRP A 907 4.88 68.62 -34.90
CA TRP A 907 5.31 69.32 -36.10
C TRP A 907 4.57 70.65 -36.23
N THR A 908 5.33 71.69 -36.54
CA THR A 908 4.82 73.07 -36.58
C THR A 908 4.07 73.41 -37.85
N SER A 909 4.32 72.69 -38.96
CA SER A 909 3.65 72.83 -40.26
C SER A 909 3.98 71.64 -41.16
N GLY A 910 3.36 71.54 -42.34
CA GLY A 910 3.70 70.51 -43.35
C GLY A 910 5.08 70.68 -44.02
N ALA A 911 5.83 71.73 -43.68
CA ALA A 911 7.23 71.93 -44.10
C ALA A 911 8.24 71.51 -43.01
N ASP A 912 7.76 71.25 -41.80
CA ASP A 912 8.58 70.81 -40.67
C ASP A 912 9.12 69.39 -40.94
N SER A 913 10.43 69.23 -40.84
CA SER A 913 11.17 68.08 -41.37
C SER A 913 12.09 67.43 -40.34
N HIS A 914 11.87 67.68 -39.04
CA HIS A 914 12.57 66.95 -37.98
C HIS A 914 12.00 65.52 -37.86
N ILE A 915 12.89 64.55 -37.70
CA ILE A 915 12.54 63.19 -37.27
C ILE A 915 12.29 63.20 -35.76
N ALA A 916 11.28 62.44 -35.31
CA ALA A 916 11.09 62.15 -33.88
C ALA A 916 11.45 60.69 -33.60
N GLN A 917 12.19 60.43 -32.51
CA GLN A 917 12.61 59.09 -32.08
C GLN A 917 12.31 58.87 -30.60
N GLY A 918 11.90 57.65 -30.23
CA GLY A 918 11.61 57.31 -28.84
C GLY A 918 11.63 55.82 -28.55
N ASN A 919 11.75 55.47 -27.27
CA ASN A 919 11.66 54.11 -26.75
C ASN A 919 10.38 53.92 -25.93
N ALA A 920 9.88 52.69 -25.82
CA ALA A 920 8.91 52.30 -24.80
C ALA A 920 9.22 50.87 -24.33
N GLU A 921 8.91 50.56 -23.07
CA GLU A 921 9.10 49.24 -22.50
C GLU A 921 7.82 48.78 -21.81
N THR A 922 7.24 47.69 -22.30
CA THR A 922 6.15 46.97 -21.62
C THR A 922 6.74 45.73 -20.94
N THR A 923 6.05 45.21 -19.93
CA THR A 923 6.51 44.03 -19.17
C THR A 923 5.42 42.98 -19.10
N TRP A 924 5.73 41.73 -19.46
CA TRP A 924 4.84 40.58 -19.25
C TRP A 924 4.59 40.37 -17.75
N ASP A 925 3.32 40.27 -17.36
CA ASP A 925 2.89 40.13 -15.96
C ASP A 925 3.14 38.73 -15.36
N GLY A 926 3.71 37.81 -16.14
CA GLY A 926 3.90 36.41 -15.76
C GLY A 926 2.63 35.57 -15.88
N SER A 927 1.52 36.09 -16.40
CA SER A 927 0.29 35.32 -16.60
C SER A 927 0.40 34.37 -17.79
N VAL A 928 -0.22 33.20 -17.64
CA VAL A 928 -0.34 32.12 -18.61
C VAL A 928 -1.81 31.65 -18.62
N ALA A 929 -2.23 30.86 -19.61
CA ALA A 929 -3.63 30.44 -19.72
C ALA A 929 -4.15 29.65 -18.50
N ASN A 930 -3.32 28.79 -17.91
CA ASN A 930 -3.58 28.04 -16.68
C ASN A 930 -2.26 27.64 -16.00
N ALA A 931 -1.88 28.35 -14.94
CA ALA A 931 -0.62 28.12 -14.23
C ALA A 931 -0.53 26.78 -13.47
N SER A 932 -1.66 26.11 -13.25
CA SER A 932 -1.73 24.77 -12.64
C SER A 932 -1.85 23.65 -13.67
N GLY A 933 -1.89 23.97 -14.96
CA GLY A 933 -1.93 23.01 -16.06
C GLY A 933 -0.55 22.47 -16.41
N SER A 934 -0.52 21.32 -17.08
CA SER A 934 0.72 20.63 -17.48
C SER A 934 1.01 20.72 -18.99
N LYS A 935 0.08 21.27 -19.78
CA LYS A 935 0.26 21.40 -21.24
C LYS A 935 0.99 22.69 -21.62
N ASP A 936 1.69 22.69 -22.75
CA ASP A 936 2.35 23.89 -23.28
C ASP A 936 1.35 25.03 -23.53
N LYS A 937 0.13 24.69 -23.96
CA LYS A 937 -1.00 25.64 -24.11
C LYS A 937 -1.51 26.21 -22.77
N ASP A 938 -1.29 25.52 -21.66
CA ASP A 938 -1.71 25.97 -20.32
C ASP A 938 -0.65 26.94 -19.76
N LEU A 939 0.63 26.59 -19.94
CA LEU A 939 1.79 27.36 -19.49
C LEU A 939 2.23 28.46 -20.47
N SER A 940 1.40 28.82 -21.45
CA SER A 940 1.66 29.94 -22.38
C SER A 940 0.46 30.85 -22.55
N ARG A 941 0.70 32.05 -23.08
CA ARG A 941 -0.33 33.06 -23.43
C ARG A 941 0.13 33.90 -24.61
N GLU A 942 -0.76 34.12 -25.57
CA GLU A 942 -0.55 35.15 -26.60
C GLU A 942 -0.86 36.54 -26.02
N ILE A 943 0.07 37.47 -26.22
CA ILE A 943 0.03 38.85 -25.72
C ILE A 943 0.29 39.83 -26.88
N PRO A 944 -0.64 39.96 -27.85
CA PRO A 944 -0.37 40.68 -29.10
C PRO A 944 0.03 42.14 -28.85
N GLN A 945 1.15 42.56 -29.45
CA GLN A 945 1.72 43.90 -29.26
C GLN A 945 1.44 44.78 -30.48
N LEU A 946 1.07 46.04 -30.27
CA LEU A 946 0.96 47.04 -31.33
C LEU A 946 1.44 48.41 -30.87
N ILE A 947 1.52 49.37 -31.79
CA ILE A 947 1.62 50.78 -31.43
C ILE A 947 0.35 51.54 -31.84
N GLN A 948 -0.03 52.54 -31.06
CA GLN A 948 -1.18 53.43 -31.32
C GLN A 948 -0.70 54.87 -31.32
N GLY A 949 -1.05 55.65 -32.33
CA GLY A 949 -0.86 57.10 -32.34
C GLY A 949 -2.19 57.83 -32.23
N ILE A 950 -2.32 58.63 -31.18
CA ILE A 950 -3.46 59.53 -30.94
C ILE A 950 -3.08 60.91 -31.50
N LEU A 951 -3.68 61.28 -32.62
CA LEU A 951 -3.49 62.61 -33.21
C LEU A 951 -4.22 63.68 -32.38
N THR A 952 -3.57 64.81 -32.17
CA THR A 952 -4.14 66.07 -31.65
C THR A 952 -3.62 67.23 -32.51
N THR A 953 -4.36 68.35 -32.54
CA THR A 953 -4.02 69.50 -33.38
C THR A 953 -4.58 70.81 -32.80
N ASP A 954 -3.82 71.90 -32.94
CA ASP A 954 -4.26 73.26 -32.65
C ASP A 954 -4.72 73.99 -33.94
N THR A 955 -5.02 73.26 -35.03
CA THR A 955 -5.46 73.85 -36.30
C THR A 955 -6.88 74.43 -36.16
N PRO A 956 -7.13 75.71 -36.51
CA PRO A 956 -8.44 76.32 -36.38
C PRO A 956 -9.54 75.61 -37.16
N ASN A 957 -10.73 75.53 -36.54
CA ASN A 957 -11.95 74.94 -37.10
C ASN A 957 -11.84 73.45 -37.48
N MET A 958 -10.99 72.68 -36.78
CA MET A 958 -10.86 71.25 -37.01
C MET A 958 -11.05 70.47 -35.70
N VAL A 959 -12.00 69.55 -35.68
CA VAL A 959 -12.39 68.77 -34.51
C VAL A 959 -11.88 67.34 -34.67
N VAL A 960 -11.06 66.92 -33.72
CA VAL A 960 -10.38 65.62 -33.70
C VAL A 960 -10.98 64.80 -32.55
N THR A 961 -11.69 63.71 -32.87
CA THR A 961 -12.45 62.87 -31.91
C THR A 961 -12.09 61.40 -32.05
N ASP A 962 -11.50 60.83 -30.99
CA ASP A 962 -11.22 59.40 -30.82
C ASP A 962 -10.30 58.79 -31.92
N ASN A 963 -9.07 59.33 -31.99
CA ASN A 963 -8.19 59.22 -33.16
C ASN A 963 -7.12 58.13 -33.04
N HIS A 964 -7.48 56.85 -32.90
CA HIS A 964 -6.50 55.75 -32.80
C HIS A 964 -5.93 55.30 -34.16
N GLY A 965 -4.79 55.88 -34.56
CA GLY A 965 -3.97 55.38 -35.67
C GLY A 965 -3.12 54.19 -35.22
N THR A 966 -3.54 52.96 -35.51
CA THR A 966 -2.83 51.73 -35.05
C THR A 966 -1.79 51.22 -36.05
N SER A 967 -0.81 50.43 -35.59
CA SER A 967 0.11 49.71 -36.48
C SER A 967 -0.66 48.79 -37.46
N PRO A 968 -0.11 48.47 -38.65
CA PRO A 968 -0.87 47.76 -39.69
C PRO A 968 -1.36 46.36 -39.29
N ALA A 969 -0.65 45.74 -38.34
CA ALA A 969 -1.01 44.52 -37.62
C ALA A 969 -0.44 44.59 -36.20
N ALA A 970 -0.98 43.77 -35.30
CA ALA A 970 -0.32 43.43 -34.03
C ALA A 970 0.71 42.32 -34.27
N ILE A 971 1.83 42.37 -33.57
CA ILE A 971 2.84 41.30 -33.55
C ILE A 971 2.32 40.19 -32.63
N PRO A 972 2.25 38.92 -33.09
CA PRO A 972 1.80 37.79 -32.29
C PRO A 972 2.92 37.32 -31.35
N ALA A 973 3.22 38.16 -30.36
CA ALA A 973 4.07 37.79 -29.24
C ALA A 973 3.33 36.75 -28.38
N ARG A 974 4.05 35.70 -27.98
CA ARG A 974 3.62 34.72 -26.99
C ARG A 974 4.67 34.67 -25.89
N CYS A 975 4.22 34.71 -24.64
CA CYS A 975 5.07 34.41 -23.49
C CYS A 975 4.66 33.06 -22.89
N ASP A 976 5.62 32.37 -22.28
CA ASP A 976 5.39 31.07 -21.66
C ASP A 976 6.32 30.83 -20.44
N LYS A 977 5.95 29.84 -19.62
CA LYS A 977 6.72 29.34 -18.46
C LYS A 977 7.23 27.91 -18.67
N VAL A 978 7.31 27.45 -19.92
CA VAL A 978 7.71 26.08 -20.25
C VAL A 978 9.22 25.89 -20.16
N TYR A 979 10.00 26.92 -20.51
CA TYR A 979 11.46 26.91 -20.42
C TYR A 979 11.99 27.95 -19.41
N GLY A 980 12.81 27.51 -18.45
CA GLY A 980 13.52 28.38 -17.51
C GLY A 980 12.58 29.22 -16.62
N ALA A 981 12.95 30.47 -16.36
CA ALA A 981 12.15 31.43 -15.60
C ALA A 981 10.90 31.96 -16.36
N GLY A 982 10.75 31.55 -17.62
CA GLY A 982 9.80 32.12 -18.58
C GLY A 982 10.47 33.03 -19.61
N GLY A 983 9.71 33.43 -20.63
CA GLY A 983 10.22 34.24 -21.74
C GLY A 983 9.22 34.41 -22.87
N CYS A 984 9.54 35.30 -23.81
CA CYS A 984 8.62 35.72 -24.88
C CYS A 984 9.23 35.61 -26.29
N VAL A 985 8.43 35.18 -27.27
CA VAL A 985 8.83 35.02 -28.69
C VAL A 985 7.70 35.41 -29.66
N ILE A 986 8.05 35.71 -30.91
CA ILE A 986 7.13 35.92 -32.03
C ILE A 986 6.70 34.56 -32.57
N LYS A 987 5.47 34.14 -32.25
CA LYS A 987 4.97 32.78 -32.51
C LYS A 987 5.08 32.34 -33.97
N ASN A 988 4.78 33.24 -34.90
CA ASN A 988 4.70 32.93 -36.33
C ASN A 988 6.07 32.80 -37.04
N TYR A 989 7.19 32.94 -36.33
CA TYR A 989 8.51 32.70 -36.90
C TYR A 989 8.92 31.23 -36.73
N SER A 990 9.18 30.53 -37.84
CA SER A 990 9.69 29.15 -37.87
C SER A 990 11.23 29.11 -37.84
N PRO A 991 11.91 28.82 -36.72
CA PRO A 991 13.36 28.64 -36.69
C PRO A 991 13.79 27.38 -37.47
N GLY A 992 15.04 27.36 -37.94
CA GLY A 992 15.64 26.19 -38.59
C GLY A 992 16.60 25.45 -37.64
N TYR A 993 16.36 24.17 -37.41
CA TYR A 993 17.22 23.28 -36.67
C TYR A 993 18.35 22.79 -37.60
N SER A 994 19.59 23.20 -37.36
CA SER A 994 20.70 22.87 -38.27
C SER A 994 21.36 21.55 -37.86
N MET A 995 21.21 20.50 -38.69
CA MET A 995 21.78 19.19 -38.39
C MET A 995 23.30 19.20 -38.52
N ASN A 996 24.00 18.65 -37.53
CA ASN A 996 25.46 18.51 -37.55
C ASN A 996 25.91 17.39 -38.51
N SER A 997 25.83 17.62 -39.82
CA SER A 997 26.12 16.63 -40.86
C SER A 997 27.59 16.18 -40.90
N LYS A 998 28.51 16.92 -40.26
CA LYS A 998 29.93 16.52 -40.13
C LYS A 998 30.12 15.46 -39.03
N ARG A 999 29.36 15.58 -37.94
CA ARG A 999 29.35 14.60 -36.84
C ARG A 999 28.43 13.41 -37.11
N TYR A 1000 27.32 13.64 -37.83
CA TYR A 1000 26.23 12.68 -38.03
C TYR A 1000 25.82 12.56 -39.52
N PRO A 1001 26.76 12.19 -40.42
CA PRO A 1001 26.56 12.29 -41.87
C PRO A 1001 25.46 11.38 -42.43
N SER A 1002 25.25 10.19 -41.87
CA SER A 1002 24.22 9.26 -42.36
C SER A 1002 22.79 9.66 -41.98
N ALA A 1003 22.57 10.15 -40.74
CA ALA A 1003 21.30 10.75 -40.34
C ALA A 1003 20.97 12.00 -41.17
N ALA A 1004 21.96 12.88 -41.38
CA ALA A 1004 21.80 14.04 -42.24
C ALA A 1004 21.48 13.66 -43.70
N ALA A 1005 22.16 12.65 -44.26
CA ALA A 1005 21.87 12.14 -45.61
C ALA A 1005 20.49 11.48 -45.72
N HIS A 1006 20.04 10.76 -44.69
CA HIS A 1006 18.72 10.15 -44.63
C HIS A 1006 17.63 11.22 -44.57
N ALA A 1007 17.73 12.16 -43.63
CA ALA A 1007 16.79 13.28 -43.54
C ALA A 1007 16.77 14.11 -44.83
N TRP A 1008 17.94 14.44 -45.42
CA TRP A 1008 18.03 15.15 -46.70
C TRP A 1008 17.34 14.38 -47.83
N LEU A 1009 17.57 13.07 -47.95
CA LEU A 1009 16.95 12.23 -48.97
C LEU A 1009 15.43 12.31 -48.87
N ILE A 1010 14.88 12.11 -47.67
CA ILE A 1010 13.42 12.10 -47.46
C ILE A 1010 12.82 13.50 -47.68
N GLN A 1011 13.48 14.56 -47.20
CA GLN A 1011 13.08 15.95 -47.41
C GLN A 1011 13.01 16.39 -48.89
N ASN A 1012 13.92 15.88 -49.73
CA ASN A 1012 14.11 16.40 -51.08
C ASN A 1012 13.57 15.46 -52.17
N LYS A 1013 13.41 14.16 -51.88
CA LYS A 1013 13.08 13.14 -52.89
C LYS A 1013 11.62 12.68 -52.92
N LEU A 1014 10.92 12.69 -51.78
CA LEU A 1014 9.54 12.22 -51.71
C LEU A 1014 8.55 13.24 -52.26
N THR A 1015 7.46 12.76 -52.86
CA THR A 1015 6.44 13.60 -53.50
C THR A 1015 5.02 13.15 -53.13
N PRO A 1016 4.02 14.06 -53.06
CA PRO A 1016 4.10 15.49 -53.37
C PRO A 1016 4.45 16.40 -52.17
N GLU A 1017 4.75 15.84 -50.99
CA GLU A 1017 4.82 16.59 -49.74
C GLU A 1017 6.22 16.58 -49.12
N PHE A 1018 6.95 17.67 -49.35
CA PHE A 1018 8.25 17.93 -48.73
C PHE A 1018 8.05 18.34 -47.27
N PHE A 1019 8.43 17.50 -46.31
CA PHE A 1019 8.28 17.82 -44.88
C PHE A 1019 9.56 18.40 -44.28
N GLY A 1020 9.49 19.58 -43.68
CA GLY A 1020 10.57 20.19 -42.91
C GLY A 1020 11.73 20.77 -43.70
N GLN A 1021 11.66 20.77 -45.04
CA GLN A 1021 12.75 21.25 -45.91
C GLN A 1021 12.96 22.77 -45.82
N THR A 1022 11.90 23.55 -45.57
CA THR A 1022 11.96 25.02 -45.60
C THR A 1022 10.98 25.65 -44.60
N PRO A 1023 11.09 26.96 -44.31
CA PRO A 1023 10.16 27.66 -43.42
C PRO A 1023 8.70 27.69 -43.90
N VAL A 1024 8.46 27.40 -45.20
CA VAL A 1024 7.13 27.37 -45.84
C VAL A 1024 6.55 25.96 -45.92
N THR A 1025 7.41 24.95 -45.76
CA THR A 1025 7.06 23.54 -45.59
C THR A 1025 7.57 23.02 -44.24
N PRO A 1026 7.21 23.65 -43.10
CA PRO A 1026 7.77 23.30 -41.80
C PRO A 1026 7.22 21.97 -41.27
N LEU A 1027 7.91 21.43 -40.26
CA LEU A 1027 7.37 20.46 -39.32
C LEU A 1027 6.66 21.19 -38.17
N HIS A 1028 5.61 20.60 -37.62
CA HIS A 1028 4.97 21.06 -36.40
C HIS A 1028 5.46 20.24 -35.21
N TYR A 1029 6.09 20.90 -34.24
CA TYR A 1029 6.65 20.23 -33.07
C TYR A 1029 5.56 19.58 -32.21
N MET A 1030 5.76 18.31 -31.88
CA MET A 1030 4.98 17.55 -30.92
C MET A 1030 5.87 17.27 -29.69
N PRO A 1031 5.74 18.02 -28.58
CA PRO A 1031 6.42 17.70 -27.34
C PRO A 1031 5.84 16.41 -26.72
N SER A 1032 6.42 15.96 -25.61
CA SER A 1032 5.97 14.77 -24.88
C SER A 1032 4.46 14.75 -24.64
N LYS A 1033 3.88 13.54 -24.54
CA LYS A 1033 2.44 13.32 -24.23
C LYS A 1033 1.94 14.15 -23.04
N THR A 1034 2.76 14.33 -22.02
CA THR A 1034 2.43 15.17 -20.85
C THR A 1034 2.22 16.64 -21.20
N ARG A 1035 2.89 17.17 -22.23
CA ARG A 1035 2.90 18.59 -22.64
C ARG A 1035 2.00 18.92 -23.84
N ASN A 1036 1.81 17.98 -24.78
CA ASN A 1036 1.06 18.26 -26.01
C ASN A 1036 -0.47 18.26 -25.86
N THR A 1037 -1.15 18.87 -26.82
CA THR A 1037 -2.62 18.92 -26.89
C THR A 1037 -3.21 17.53 -27.17
N ALA A 1038 -4.18 17.12 -26.36
CA ALA A 1038 -4.90 15.86 -26.56
C ALA A 1038 -5.73 15.85 -27.86
N GLY A 1039 -5.64 14.74 -28.61
CA GLY A 1039 -6.59 14.39 -29.66
C GLY A 1039 -7.75 13.55 -29.13
N ALA A 1040 -8.28 12.65 -29.97
CA ALA A 1040 -9.53 11.91 -29.71
C ALA A 1040 -9.53 11.08 -28.41
N THR A 1041 -8.37 10.58 -27.97
CA THR A 1041 -8.23 9.81 -26.71
C THR A 1041 -8.22 10.68 -25.44
N GLY A 1042 -8.18 12.00 -25.55
CA GLY A 1042 -8.21 12.92 -24.39
C GLY A 1042 -6.91 12.99 -23.57
N THR A 1043 -5.88 12.19 -23.90
CA THR A 1043 -4.63 12.14 -23.10
C THR A 1043 -3.39 12.73 -23.79
N GLY A 1044 -3.42 12.92 -25.11
CA GLY A 1044 -2.24 13.28 -25.91
C GLY A 1044 -1.49 12.04 -26.39
N ARG A 1045 -0.48 12.25 -27.25
CA ARG A 1045 0.25 11.17 -27.92
C ARG A 1045 1.75 11.26 -27.65
N SER A 1046 2.43 10.13 -27.50
CA SER A 1046 3.87 10.08 -27.28
C SER A 1046 4.65 9.90 -28.58
N GLU A 1047 5.84 10.47 -28.58
CA GLU A 1047 6.92 10.23 -29.53
C GLU A 1047 7.31 8.74 -29.58
N THR A 1048 7.14 8.01 -28.47
CA THR A 1048 7.33 6.55 -28.41
C THR A 1048 6.26 5.79 -29.20
N ALA A 1049 4.99 6.20 -29.15
CA ALA A 1049 3.92 5.56 -29.94
C ALA A 1049 4.07 5.83 -31.46
N ASN A 1050 4.61 6.99 -31.85
CA ASN A 1050 4.96 7.26 -33.25
C ASN A 1050 6.11 6.35 -33.70
N ARG A 1051 7.22 6.33 -32.95
CA ARG A 1051 8.37 5.45 -33.22
C ARG A 1051 8.02 3.97 -33.17
N TYR A 1052 7.06 3.57 -32.32
CA TYR A 1052 6.52 2.22 -32.30
C TYR A 1052 5.93 1.86 -33.66
N ARG A 1053 5.01 2.67 -34.20
CA ARG A 1053 4.35 2.38 -35.49
C ARG A 1053 5.28 2.41 -36.71
N VAL A 1054 6.43 3.07 -36.66
CA VAL A 1054 7.39 3.15 -37.80
C VAL A 1054 8.56 2.16 -37.68
N CYS A 1055 9.11 1.98 -36.48
CA CYS A 1055 10.33 1.19 -36.25
C CYS A 1055 10.11 -0.18 -35.59
N ARG A 1056 9.19 -0.27 -34.61
CA ARG A 1056 8.99 -1.51 -33.81
C ARG A 1056 7.87 -2.38 -34.38
N GLY A 1057 6.66 -1.86 -34.50
CA GLY A 1057 5.51 -2.48 -35.15
C GLY A 1057 5.16 -3.88 -34.65
N ALA A 1058 4.32 -4.56 -35.43
CA ALA A 1058 4.12 -6.00 -35.35
C ALA A 1058 5.37 -6.73 -35.87
N THR A 1059 5.59 -7.96 -35.41
CA THR A 1059 6.79 -8.77 -35.73
C THR A 1059 7.18 -8.75 -37.21
N ALA A 1060 6.24 -9.03 -38.11
CA ALA A 1060 6.50 -9.10 -39.55
C ALA A 1060 6.85 -7.74 -40.20
N ASN A 1061 6.70 -6.64 -39.44
CA ASN A 1061 6.87 -5.26 -39.88
C ASN A 1061 8.03 -4.51 -39.21
N ARG A 1062 8.49 -5.03 -38.06
CA ARG A 1062 9.64 -4.54 -37.29
C ARG A 1062 10.86 -4.31 -38.15
N MET A 1063 11.63 -3.27 -37.84
CA MET A 1063 12.87 -3.00 -38.56
C MET A 1063 13.97 -3.99 -38.16
N VAL A 1064 14.08 -5.08 -38.91
CA VAL A 1064 15.25 -5.95 -38.85
C VAL A 1064 16.45 -5.20 -39.39
N TYR A 1065 17.44 -4.90 -38.54
CA TYR A 1065 18.62 -4.12 -38.93
C TYR A 1065 19.46 -4.79 -40.02
N HIS A 1066 20.17 -3.99 -40.81
CA HIS A 1066 21.01 -4.50 -41.90
C HIS A 1066 22.34 -5.02 -41.34
N PRO A 1067 22.81 -6.23 -41.71
CA PRO A 1067 24.02 -6.80 -41.15
C PRO A 1067 25.27 -5.96 -41.46
N ARG A 1068 25.29 -5.30 -42.64
CA ARG A 1068 26.35 -4.38 -43.06
C ARG A 1068 26.21 -2.96 -42.48
N THR A 1069 25.27 -2.73 -41.56
CA THR A 1069 25.21 -1.46 -40.81
C THR A 1069 26.46 -1.27 -39.97
N VAL A 1070 27.17 -0.19 -40.25
CA VAL A 1070 28.37 0.23 -39.52
C VAL A 1070 27.99 0.89 -38.19
N LEU A 1071 28.85 0.71 -37.19
CA LEU A 1071 28.72 1.30 -35.86
C LEU A 1071 29.83 2.33 -35.64
N HIS A 1072 29.51 3.38 -34.88
CA HIS A 1072 30.37 4.52 -34.58
C HIS A 1072 30.52 4.71 -33.07
N PRO A 1073 31.15 3.75 -32.35
CA PRO A 1073 31.34 3.83 -30.91
C PRO A 1073 32.14 5.07 -30.50
N ALA A 1074 33.01 5.59 -31.36
CA ALA A 1074 33.82 6.79 -31.10
C ALA A 1074 33.01 8.10 -30.97
N LEU A 1075 31.72 8.12 -31.30
CA LEU A 1075 30.87 9.32 -31.17
C LEU A 1075 30.33 9.53 -29.74
N ALA A 1076 30.36 8.51 -28.88
CA ALA A 1076 29.88 8.58 -27.49
C ALA A 1076 30.81 7.84 -26.51
N SER A 1077 30.96 8.36 -25.29
CA SER A 1077 31.90 7.82 -24.28
C SER A 1077 31.43 6.53 -23.58
N SER A 1078 30.20 6.08 -23.79
CA SER A 1078 29.59 4.96 -23.05
C SER A 1078 29.79 3.58 -23.67
N ASN A 1079 30.45 3.47 -24.84
CA ASN A 1079 30.69 2.22 -25.59
C ASN A 1079 29.45 1.36 -25.95
N SER A 1080 28.23 1.83 -25.67
CA SER A 1080 26.97 1.11 -25.85
C SER A 1080 26.34 1.32 -27.24
N ASP A 1081 27.16 1.39 -28.30
CA ASP A 1081 26.66 1.63 -29.66
C ASP A 1081 26.11 0.34 -30.29
N ILE A 1082 24.91 0.44 -30.83
CA ILE A 1082 24.13 -0.67 -31.40
C ILE A 1082 23.44 -0.19 -32.68
N ARG A 1083 22.92 -1.12 -33.48
CA ARG A 1083 22.09 -0.74 -34.63
C ARG A 1083 20.77 -0.14 -34.15
N SER A 1084 20.25 0.84 -34.89
CA SER A 1084 19.06 1.61 -34.53
C SER A 1084 18.26 1.99 -35.77
N CYS A 1085 16.94 2.10 -35.60
CA CYS A 1085 16.02 2.58 -36.62
C CYS A 1085 15.91 4.09 -36.51
N ASP A 1086 16.50 4.82 -37.46
CA ASP A 1086 16.29 6.26 -37.64
C ASP A 1086 15.07 6.50 -38.53
N GLU A 1087 14.31 7.57 -38.29
CA GLU A 1087 13.07 7.83 -39.00
C GLU A 1087 12.94 9.31 -39.39
N TYR A 1088 12.51 9.56 -40.62
CA TYR A 1088 12.11 10.88 -41.08
C TYR A 1088 10.77 10.78 -41.82
N THR A 1089 9.78 11.62 -41.53
CA THR A 1089 9.71 12.67 -40.50
C THR A 1089 9.85 12.16 -39.07
N PHE A 1090 10.53 12.95 -38.22
CA PHE A 1090 10.87 12.56 -36.85
C PHE A 1090 9.62 12.22 -36.01
N ASN A 1091 9.77 11.31 -35.05
CA ASN A 1091 8.68 10.86 -34.18
C ASN A 1091 8.05 11.96 -33.31
N SER A 1092 8.79 13.04 -33.01
CA SER A 1092 8.37 14.21 -32.24
C SER A 1092 7.74 15.33 -33.10
N THR A 1093 7.13 14.99 -34.24
CA THR A 1093 6.34 15.93 -35.04
C THR A 1093 4.96 15.39 -35.41
N TYR A 1094 4.03 16.30 -35.70
CA TYR A 1094 2.71 15.93 -36.19
C TYR A 1094 2.74 15.35 -37.62
N GLU A 1095 3.77 15.64 -38.40
CA GLU A 1095 4.03 15.04 -39.72
C GLU A 1095 4.64 13.63 -39.64
N SER A 1096 4.99 13.13 -38.45
CA SER A 1096 5.51 11.76 -38.29
C SER A 1096 4.55 10.77 -38.97
N ALA A 1097 5.08 9.85 -39.79
CA ALA A 1097 4.22 8.83 -40.40
C ALA A 1097 3.62 7.87 -39.37
N GLY A 1098 4.18 7.79 -38.16
CA GLY A 1098 3.57 7.09 -37.02
C GLY A 1098 2.35 7.80 -36.43
N MET A 1099 2.12 9.07 -36.75
CA MET A 1099 1.07 9.93 -36.19
C MET A 1099 -0.29 9.72 -36.89
N PRO A 1100 -1.32 9.20 -36.22
CA PRO A 1100 -2.63 8.99 -36.83
C PRO A 1100 -3.42 10.31 -36.91
N THR A 1101 -4.22 10.46 -37.96
CA THR A 1101 -5.08 11.64 -38.19
C THR A 1101 -6.04 11.90 -37.03
N SER A 1102 -6.50 10.86 -36.32
CA SER A 1102 -7.38 10.96 -35.14
C SER A 1102 -6.74 11.65 -33.91
N GLU A 1103 -5.40 11.69 -33.85
CA GLU A 1103 -4.65 12.44 -32.83
C GLU A 1103 -4.08 13.77 -33.38
N GLY A 1104 -4.53 14.17 -34.58
CA GLY A 1104 -4.11 15.41 -35.25
C GLY A 1104 -2.88 15.27 -36.14
N GLY A 1105 -2.53 14.05 -36.57
CA GLY A 1105 -1.45 13.81 -37.53
C GLY A 1105 -1.65 14.55 -38.85
N LEU A 1106 -0.56 15.15 -39.34
CA LEU A 1106 -0.49 15.99 -40.54
C LEU A 1106 0.19 15.27 -41.73
N ASN A 1107 0.71 14.05 -41.54
CA ASN A 1107 1.14 13.22 -42.66
C ASN A 1107 -0.09 12.81 -43.50
N PRO A 1108 -0.07 12.93 -44.84
CA PRO A 1108 -1.19 12.60 -45.72
C PRO A 1108 -1.40 11.09 -45.87
N LYS A 1109 -0.35 10.32 -45.60
CA LYS A 1109 -0.25 8.87 -45.79
C LYS A 1109 0.59 8.33 -44.62
N PRO A 1110 0.06 8.37 -43.40
CA PRO A 1110 0.71 7.74 -42.25
C PRO A 1110 0.84 6.23 -42.50
N VAL A 1111 1.77 5.59 -41.81
CA VAL A 1111 1.98 4.13 -41.93
C VAL A 1111 0.69 3.37 -41.64
N SER A 1112 0.44 2.31 -42.39
CA SER A 1112 -0.72 1.44 -42.17
C SER A 1112 -0.44 0.49 -41.01
N ASP A 1113 -1.45 0.09 -40.25
CA ASP A 1113 -1.27 -0.90 -39.18
C ASP A 1113 -0.86 -2.28 -39.72
N ALA A 1114 -1.08 -2.52 -41.01
CA ALA A 1114 -0.70 -3.76 -41.70
C ALA A 1114 0.80 -3.82 -42.10
N LEU A 1115 1.48 -2.66 -42.25
CA LEU A 1115 2.87 -2.60 -42.75
C LEU A 1115 3.83 -1.83 -41.84
N GLN A 1116 3.33 -0.94 -40.97
CA GLN A 1116 4.05 -0.30 -39.86
C GLN A 1116 5.50 0.10 -40.20
N GLY A 1117 5.62 0.92 -41.25
CA GLY A 1117 6.91 1.47 -41.70
C GLY A 1117 7.66 0.62 -42.72
N ARG A 1118 7.26 -0.62 -43.04
CA ARG A 1118 7.77 -1.36 -44.22
C ARG A 1118 7.40 -0.67 -45.55
N GLU A 1119 6.39 0.20 -45.54
CA GLU A 1119 5.99 1.02 -46.67
C GLU A 1119 6.75 2.36 -46.78
N CYS A 1120 7.67 2.65 -45.86
CA CYS A 1120 8.62 3.76 -45.96
C CYS A 1120 9.81 3.39 -46.86
N VAL A 1121 10.56 4.40 -47.34
CA VAL A 1121 11.89 4.17 -47.95
C VAL A 1121 12.80 3.50 -46.92
N GLN A 1122 13.32 2.31 -47.24
CA GLN A 1122 14.25 1.58 -46.38
C GLN A 1122 15.68 1.91 -46.78
N THR A 1123 16.48 2.46 -45.87
CA THR A 1123 17.91 2.71 -46.09
C THR A 1123 18.78 2.06 -45.00
N TYR A 1124 20.09 2.02 -45.22
CA TYR A 1124 21.06 1.69 -44.19
C TYR A 1124 22.39 2.40 -44.46
N GLU A 1125 23.09 2.75 -43.39
CA GLU A 1125 24.47 3.22 -43.46
C GLU A 1125 25.41 2.01 -43.58
N THR A 1126 26.46 2.07 -44.39
CA THR A 1126 27.45 0.99 -44.47
C THR A 1126 28.85 1.49 -44.84
N GLU A 1127 29.87 0.71 -44.51
CA GLU A 1127 31.27 0.93 -44.85
C GLU A 1127 31.75 -0.20 -45.78
N PRO A 1128 31.40 -0.21 -47.08
CA PRO A 1128 31.68 -1.33 -47.99
C PRO A 1128 33.18 -1.53 -48.25
N THR A 1129 33.97 -0.48 -48.07
CA THR A 1129 35.44 -0.50 -48.04
C THR A 1129 35.91 0.39 -46.91
N ALA A 1130 36.88 -0.06 -46.12
CA ALA A 1130 37.37 0.67 -44.96
C ALA A 1130 37.74 2.14 -45.28
N GLY A 1131 37.21 3.07 -44.50
CA GLY A 1131 37.31 4.52 -44.69
C GLY A 1131 36.33 5.14 -45.69
N THR A 1132 35.45 4.34 -46.32
CA THR A 1132 34.43 4.83 -47.28
C THR A 1132 33.04 4.55 -46.75
N TYR A 1133 32.33 5.60 -46.33
CA TYR A 1133 30.96 5.49 -45.79
C TYR A 1133 29.92 5.74 -46.88
N LYS A 1134 28.80 5.03 -46.81
CA LYS A 1134 27.71 5.06 -47.80
C LYS A 1134 26.35 5.02 -47.11
N LEU A 1135 25.37 5.75 -47.65
CA LEU A 1135 23.95 5.45 -47.46
C LEU A 1135 23.45 4.70 -48.70
N TYR A 1136 22.90 3.50 -48.48
CA TYR A 1136 22.26 2.68 -49.52
C TYR A 1136 20.79 2.43 -49.19
N ASP A 1137 19.97 2.19 -50.21
CA ASP A 1137 18.63 1.63 -50.01
C ASP A 1137 18.71 0.11 -49.82
N ASP A 1138 17.92 -0.42 -48.89
CA ASP A 1138 18.02 -1.79 -48.40
C ASP A 1138 17.57 -2.82 -49.45
N GLU A 1139 18.52 -3.61 -49.95
CA GLU A 1139 18.28 -4.61 -51.00
C GLU A 1139 17.37 -5.78 -50.56
N ARG A 1140 17.15 -5.95 -49.25
CA ARG A 1140 16.25 -6.96 -48.68
C ARG A 1140 14.77 -6.59 -48.85
N PHE A 1141 14.49 -5.35 -49.23
CA PHE A 1141 13.15 -4.82 -49.50
C PHE A 1141 13.01 -4.41 -50.98
N ALA A 1142 11.77 -4.11 -51.39
CA ALA A 1142 11.50 -3.56 -52.71
C ALA A 1142 12.24 -2.23 -52.94
N ALA A 1143 12.58 -1.94 -54.19
CA ALA A 1143 13.23 -0.68 -54.54
C ALA A 1143 12.28 0.52 -54.30
N PRO A 1144 12.79 1.68 -53.82
CA PRO A 1144 11.98 2.88 -53.63
C PRO A 1144 11.19 3.29 -54.88
N THR A 1145 9.92 3.63 -54.68
CA THR A 1145 9.02 4.13 -55.72
C THR A 1145 8.97 5.66 -55.80
N TRP A 1146 9.44 6.33 -54.74
CA TRP A 1146 9.39 7.78 -54.50
C TRP A 1146 7.98 8.35 -54.28
N GLY A 1147 6.98 7.46 -54.15
CA GLY A 1147 5.62 7.75 -53.67
C GLY A 1147 5.38 7.30 -52.23
N GLU A 1148 6.43 6.93 -51.50
CA GLU A 1148 6.44 6.84 -50.04
C GLU A 1148 6.31 8.25 -49.43
N THR A 1149 5.96 8.34 -48.14
CA THR A 1149 5.80 9.60 -47.37
C THR A 1149 6.62 9.62 -46.08
N CYS A 1150 7.56 8.68 -45.97
CA CYS A 1150 8.47 8.48 -44.87
C CYS A 1150 9.69 7.67 -45.31
N GLY A 1151 10.77 7.77 -44.55
CA GLY A 1151 11.92 6.87 -44.63
C GLY A 1151 12.33 6.36 -43.26
N ARG A 1152 12.76 5.09 -43.19
CA ARG A 1152 13.41 4.52 -42.01
C ARG A 1152 14.74 3.88 -42.36
N SER A 1153 15.74 4.05 -41.50
CA SER A 1153 17.14 3.71 -41.78
C SER A 1153 17.79 2.85 -40.71
N SER A 1154 18.57 1.84 -41.12
CA SER A 1154 19.42 1.04 -40.22
C SER A 1154 20.80 1.69 -40.10
N MET A 1155 21.04 2.38 -38.99
CA MET A 1155 22.30 3.08 -38.71
C MET A 1155 22.75 2.91 -37.24
N SER A 1156 23.92 3.46 -36.90
CA SER A 1156 24.41 3.54 -35.51
C SER A 1156 23.42 4.28 -34.60
N ARG A 1157 23.21 3.78 -33.38
CA ARG A 1157 22.46 4.46 -32.32
C ARG A 1157 23.10 5.79 -31.97
N ASN A 1158 24.43 5.83 -31.85
CA ASN A 1158 25.16 7.08 -31.59
C ASN A 1158 24.91 8.13 -32.68
N VAL A 1159 24.73 7.73 -33.94
CA VAL A 1159 24.38 8.67 -35.02
C VAL A 1159 22.91 9.10 -34.94
N ASN A 1160 21.98 8.15 -34.81
CA ASN A 1160 20.54 8.40 -34.68
C ASN A 1160 20.22 9.38 -33.53
N SER A 1161 20.54 9.00 -32.28
CA SER A 1161 20.24 9.85 -31.12
C SER A 1161 21.16 11.07 -31.02
N GLY A 1162 22.36 11.01 -31.60
CA GLY A 1162 23.28 12.13 -31.64
C GLY A 1162 22.84 13.23 -32.60
N SER A 1163 22.24 12.88 -33.75
CA SER A 1163 21.83 13.85 -34.77
C SER A 1163 20.77 14.85 -34.33
N MET A 1164 20.07 14.55 -33.24
CA MET A 1164 19.08 15.42 -32.58
C MET A 1164 19.51 15.88 -31.17
N SER A 1165 20.77 15.66 -30.73
CA SER A 1165 21.15 15.83 -29.32
C SER A 1165 21.09 17.28 -28.82
N HIS A 1166 21.27 18.28 -29.70
CA HIS A 1166 21.14 19.69 -29.31
C HIS A 1166 19.70 20.23 -29.40
N TRP A 1167 18.72 19.38 -29.74
CA TRP A 1167 17.30 19.77 -29.84
C TRP A 1167 16.77 20.46 -28.56
N GLY A 1168 17.18 20.01 -27.38
CA GLY A 1168 16.81 20.67 -26.12
C GLY A 1168 17.28 22.13 -26.04
N THR A 1169 18.50 22.41 -26.52
CA THR A 1169 19.04 23.76 -26.65
C THR A 1169 18.23 24.56 -27.66
N PHE A 1170 18.04 24.05 -28.88
CA PHE A 1170 17.23 24.68 -29.93
C PHE A 1170 15.82 25.05 -29.43
N ALA A 1171 15.08 24.07 -28.90
CA ALA A 1171 13.72 24.23 -28.43
C ALA A 1171 13.59 25.24 -27.28
N SER A 1172 14.59 25.33 -26.41
CA SER A 1172 14.62 26.34 -25.33
C SER A 1172 15.02 27.74 -25.84
N THR A 1173 16.06 27.86 -26.68
CA THR A 1173 16.54 29.12 -27.27
C THR A 1173 15.45 29.82 -28.10
N PHE A 1174 14.73 29.05 -28.93
CA PHE A 1174 13.63 29.57 -29.73
C PHE A 1174 12.26 29.45 -29.06
N ARG A 1175 12.19 28.90 -27.84
CA ARG A 1175 10.95 28.60 -27.10
C ARG A 1175 9.92 27.93 -28.00
N VAL A 1176 10.27 26.79 -28.60
CA VAL A 1176 9.39 26.00 -29.48
C VAL A 1176 8.43 25.19 -28.61
N LEU A 1177 7.12 25.38 -28.80
CA LEU A 1177 6.05 24.73 -28.04
C LEU A 1177 5.19 23.81 -28.92
N ASP A 1178 4.27 23.07 -28.31
CA ASP A 1178 3.24 22.29 -29.01
C ASP A 1178 2.63 23.02 -30.22
N LYS A 1179 2.76 22.42 -31.40
CA LYS A 1179 2.32 22.93 -32.72
C LYS A 1179 3.01 24.19 -33.22
N ASP A 1180 4.11 24.63 -32.61
CA ASP A 1180 4.99 25.60 -33.26
C ASP A 1180 5.68 24.96 -34.47
N THR A 1181 5.83 25.76 -35.51
CA THR A 1181 6.51 25.38 -36.75
C THR A 1181 8.02 25.54 -36.61
N TYR A 1182 8.76 24.56 -37.14
CA TYR A 1182 10.21 24.65 -37.35
C TYR A 1182 10.58 23.92 -38.65
N TRP A 1183 11.79 24.13 -39.15
CA TRP A 1183 12.29 23.38 -40.30
C TRP A 1183 13.69 22.84 -39.98
N VAL A 1184 14.23 21.98 -40.83
CA VAL A 1184 15.46 21.21 -40.57
C VAL A 1184 16.44 21.51 -41.69
N ASP A 1185 17.50 22.22 -41.32
CA ASP A 1185 18.56 22.72 -42.21
C ASP A 1185 19.68 21.68 -42.30
N ILE A 1186 20.05 21.30 -43.53
CA ILE A 1186 21.00 20.20 -43.77
C ILE A 1186 22.04 20.61 -44.82
N ASP A 1187 23.27 20.82 -44.35
CA ASP A 1187 24.43 21.17 -45.17
C ASP A 1187 25.19 19.90 -45.65
N GLY A 1188 25.91 20.03 -46.76
CA GLY A 1188 26.81 19.01 -47.32
C GLY A 1188 26.27 18.23 -48.52
N PHE A 1189 24.98 18.36 -48.87
CA PHE A 1189 24.31 17.54 -49.89
C PHE A 1189 23.76 18.33 -51.09
N GLN A 1190 24.21 19.57 -51.32
CA GLN A 1190 23.64 20.45 -52.35
C GLN A 1190 23.85 19.98 -53.80
N ASP A 1191 24.85 19.12 -54.05
CA ASP A 1191 25.12 18.54 -55.38
C ASP A 1191 24.32 17.25 -55.65
N CYS A 1192 23.52 16.79 -54.69
CA CYS A 1192 22.72 15.58 -54.85
C CYS A 1192 21.46 15.86 -55.69
N ASP A 1193 21.35 15.24 -56.86
CA ASP A 1193 20.19 15.38 -57.73
C ASP A 1193 18.98 14.58 -57.21
N ALA A 1194 18.07 15.27 -56.53
CA ALA A 1194 16.80 14.69 -56.08
C ALA A 1194 15.77 14.46 -57.21
N ALA A 1195 15.97 15.02 -58.42
CA ALA A 1195 15.09 14.73 -59.56
C ALA A 1195 15.40 13.35 -60.18
N ALA A 1196 16.66 12.91 -60.18
CA ALA A 1196 17.08 11.61 -60.72
C ALA A 1196 16.41 10.41 -60.00
N ASP A 1197 15.94 9.40 -60.74
CA ASP A 1197 15.35 8.17 -60.16
C ASP A 1197 16.36 7.38 -59.30
N VAL A 1198 17.65 7.51 -59.61
CA VAL A 1198 18.76 6.97 -58.83
C VAL A 1198 19.54 8.15 -58.25
N VAL A 1199 19.43 8.34 -56.93
CA VAL A 1199 20.09 9.44 -56.21
C VAL A 1199 21.54 9.05 -55.93
N ARG A 1200 22.49 9.69 -56.62
CA ARG A 1200 23.94 9.47 -56.44
C ARG A 1200 24.69 10.77 -56.24
N CYS A 1201 25.51 10.83 -55.21
CA CYS A 1201 26.38 11.98 -54.93
C CYS A 1201 27.46 11.65 -53.90
N ALA A 1202 28.25 12.65 -53.53
CA ALA A 1202 29.14 12.61 -52.37
C ALA A 1202 28.90 13.83 -51.49
N GLN A 1203 28.91 13.63 -50.18
CA GLN A 1203 28.84 14.69 -49.19
C GLN A 1203 30.05 15.63 -49.32
N ARG A 1204 29.80 16.94 -49.27
CA ARG A 1204 30.88 17.96 -49.24
C ARG A 1204 31.58 18.01 -47.86
N PRO A 1205 32.89 18.33 -47.81
CA PRO A 1205 33.67 18.40 -46.56
C PRO A 1205 33.23 19.44 -45.52
#